data_AF-E0UMX6-F1
#
_entry.id   AF-E0UMX6-F1
#
_cell.length_a   1.000
_cell.length_b   1.000
_cell.length_c   1.000
_cell.angle_alpha   90.00
_cell.angle_beta   90.00
_cell.angle_gamma   90.00
#
_symmetry.space_group_name_H-M   'P 1'
#
loop_
_entity.id
_entity.type
_entity.pdbx_description
1 polymer ?
#
loop_
_entity_poly.entity_id
_entity_poly.type
_entity_poly.pdbx_seq_one_letter_code
_entity_poly.pdbx_strand_id
1 'polypeptide(L)'
;MENLTNSNQTYAPPDSHIQSVGDWYNRLPINHSKVVSDNWARFHNMDLARRAGIKPGDYVLDAGCGVGIPAIHFAQEFPGTRIEGMTLSEVEADEARRRVEIAGLSDRIIIRVGDFHHLPFPDGIFDLAFYNDSIKYSNNLPLAFREVYRALHPGGRIYMTDHVSREPPLTEQQQQELAKFNRDFRCYICPLSQLGKVAQESGFVDIQLGDMTGQLPTQDVRKIWVDVQSPSGAMYYGEIKATKPAPTVRKTQTILPASYPHPDPHVQKIKTLYDATPVPCDRATLQSTTWADYSDKDASKDHNLYYTQQAGIKSGDYILDAGCGIGGPAIDIASTTPSTLIEAINLSSEQVKQARIQVAQAGLSDRIRVTEADLHSIPFQYGVFDVVLMLESLGYSKTRPKALREAYRALRPGGSLYIKDLFCKEGLLSHQEQQDLSQFQPRHLYHTPPLSQAAEEVRLVGFEDVNWKDISETVNFDKFLDFIARNGGFQNLPLIAGEIRAKKPKTFSYVTPSQGLEIPAQSKTSRLVYALGTLGYDFGTEAWRDSFKQLMPGLEIDGTVVPANPYDARQMVDYLFDNPSEAKSLIWTLNLELTPIYAIEPIEAFASDVYETLQLMLTGEVEPEDSENYIERVSIPARLTSRTVKLFSGQIVPVIEPENIRGMYGWNVNRLVRSALETVEVDEQRVRRTLSSFLNRIYYDLRNWGQTDRDRALNFAATNAFQAASTFAEAVVTGYELDTIEVYKSAYCRYDSNCWDVKLKFFDPENKERARKIIRFTIDVKDIMPVTLGEVRSWSAPN
;
A
#
# COMPACT_ATOMS: atom_id res chain seq x y z
N MET A 1 -35.47 -35.26 -28.94
CA MET A 1 -34.14 -35.16 -28.32
C MET A 1 -33.62 -33.78 -28.66
N GLU A 2 -34.26 -32.77 -28.08
CA GLU A 2 -33.87 -32.10 -26.82
C GLU A 2 -32.74 -31.09 -27.07
N ASN A 3 -33.21 -29.88 -27.37
CA ASN A 3 -32.54 -28.60 -27.20
C ASN A 3 -32.27 -28.35 -25.73
N LEU A 4 -31.12 -27.73 -25.41
CA LEU A 4 -30.99 -26.57 -24.51
C LEU A 4 -29.50 -26.16 -24.44
N THR A 5 -29.03 -25.51 -25.50
CA THR A 5 -27.83 -24.66 -25.47
C THR A 5 -28.19 -23.36 -26.19
N ASN A 6 -28.78 -22.42 -25.47
CA ASN A 6 -28.76 -21.01 -25.84
C ASN A 6 -29.20 -20.15 -24.65
N SER A 7 -28.21 -19.53 -24.00
CA SER A 7 -28.37 -18.18 -23.48
C SER A 7 -27.03 -17.48 -23.61
N ASN A 8 -26.77 -16.98 -24.82
CA ASN A 8 -25.86 -15.86 -25.04
C ASN A 8 -26.39 -14.66 -24.21
N GLN A 9 -25.94 -14.55 -22.96
CA GLN A 9 -25.87 -13.26 -22.29
C GLN A 9 -24.56 -12.64 -22.75
N THR A 10 -24.64 -11.67 -23.65
CA THR A 10 -23.54 -10.76 -23.94
C THR A 10 -23.21 -10.01 -22.66
N TYR A 11 -22.20 -10.49 -21.93
CA TYR A 11 -21.58 -9.75 -20.85
C TYR A 11 -20.98 -8.49 -21.46
N ALA A 12 -21.44 -7.33 -21.01
CA ALA A 12 -20.72 -6.10 -21.21
C ALA A 12 -19.33 -6.25 -20.51
N PRO A 13 -18.23 -5.70 -21.05
CA PRO A 13 -16.92 -5.82 -20.43
C PRO A 13 -16.97 -5.44 -18.93
N PRO A 14 -16.16 -6.04 -18.05
CA PRO A 14 -16.30 -5.94 -16.59
C PRO A 14 -16.50 -4.50 -16.09
N ASP A 15 -15.78 -3.53 -16.66
CA ASP A 15 -15.86 -2.11 -16.27
C ASP A 15 -17.17 -1.43 -16.66
N SER A 16 -17.80 -1.86 -17.76
CA SER A 16 -19.03 -1.25 -18.29
C SER A 16 -20.28 -1.61 -17.50
N HIS A 17 -20.33 -2.77 -16.83
CA HIS A 17 -21.45 -3.12 -15.96
C HIS A 17 -21.42 -2.31 -14.65
N ILE A 18 -20.24 -2.20 -14.03
CA ILE A 18 -20.04 -1.45 -12.79
C ILE A 18 -20.39 0.02 -12.99
N GLN A 19 -19.91 0.63 -14.09
CA GLN A 19 -20.29 1.99 -14.48
C GLN A 19 -21.80 2.13 -14.70
N SER A 20 -22.42 1.18 -15.39
CA SER A 20 -23.88 1.16 -15.63
C SER A 20 -24.71 1.10 -14.35
N VAL A 21 -24.24 0.38 -13.31
CA VAL A 21 -24.88 0.34 -11.98
C VAL A 21 -24.70 1.68 -11.26
N GLY A 22 -23.48 2.24 -11.24
CA GLY A 22 -23.20 3.55 -10.66
C GLY A 22 -24.06 4.65 -11.27
N ASP A 23 -24.12 4.72 -12.60
CA ASP A 23 -24.96 5.67 -13.35
C ASP A 23 -26.46 5.50 -13.08
N TRP A 24 -26.90 4.26 -12.83
CA TRP A 24 -28.29 3.99 -12.48
C TRP A 24 -28.62 4.57 -11.11
N TYR A 25 -27.79 4.32 -10.10
CA TYR A 25 -27.96 4.90 -8.77
C TYR A 25 -27.82 6.42 -8.75
N ASN A 26 -26.91 7.00 -9.53
CA ASN A 26 -26.77 8.45 -9.67
C ASN A 26 -28.02 9.13 -10.23
N ARG A 27 -28.84 8.42 -11.03
CA ARG A 27 -30.08 8.95 -11.63
C ARG A 27 -31.33 8.70 -10.79
N LEU A 28 -31.27 7.80 -9.82
CA LEU A 28 -32.41 7.54 -8.95
C LEU A 28 -32.57 8.72 -7.98
N PRO A 29 -33.80 9.25 -7.80
CA PRO A 29 -34.02 10.22 -6.75
C PRO A 29 -33.65 9.58 -5.41
N ILE A 30 -32.85 10.29 -4.60
CA ILE A 30 -32.51 9.85 -3.25
C ILE A 30 -33.81 9.57 -2.52
N ASN A 31 -34.03 8.30 -2.18
CA ASN A 31 -35.28 7.89 -1.58
C ASN A 31 -35.32 8.38 -0.13
N HIS A 32 -35.93 9.54 0.09
CA HIS A 32 -36.14 10.17 1.40
C HIS A 32 -37.09 9.37 2.32
N SER A 33 -37.60 8.20 1.93
CA SER A 33 -38.21 7.27 2.90
C SER A 33 -37.18 6.55 3.76
N LYS A 34 -35.89 6.55 3.37
CA LYS A 34 -34.75 6.05 4.16
C LYS A 34 -34.11 7.17 5.00
N VAL A 35 -34.88 7.86 5.83
CA VAL A 35 -34.36 8.90 6.74
C VAL A 35 -33.90 8.27 8.06
N VAL A 36 -32.82 8.78 8.64
CA VAL A 36 -32.22 8.35 9.93
C VAL A 36 -33.25 8.29 11.09
N SER A 37 -34.36 9.00 10.97
CA SER A 37 -35.46 9.04 11.95
C SER A 37 -36.54 7.96 11.78
N ASP A 38 -36.43 7.06 10.79
CA ASP A 38 -37.39 5.96 10.65
C ASP A 38 -37.11 4.86 11.67
N ASN A 39 -38.02 4.71 12.63
CA ASN A 39 -37.95 3.68 13.67
C ASN A 39 -37.89 2.26 13.08
N TRP A 40 -38.46 2.03 11.89
CA TRP A 40 -38.41 0.73 11.23
C TRP A 40 -37.04 0.44 10.65
N ALA A 41 -36.44 1.40 9.93
CA ALA A 41 -35.07 1.28 9.44
C ALA A 41 -34.09 1.05 10.60
N ARG A 42 -34.27 1.73 11.74
CA ARG A 42 -33.46 1.48 12.94
C ARG A 42 -33.67 0.07 13.48
N PHE A 43 -34.91 -0.37 13.68
CA PHE A 43 -35.19 -1.72 14.19
C PHE A 43 -34.56 -2.80 13.32
N HIS A 44 -34.74 -2.69 12.00
CA HIS A 44 -34.16 -3.63 11.05
C HIS A 44 -32.62 -3.63 11.11
N ASN A 45 -31.99 -2.46 11.06
CA ASN A 45 -30.53 -2.37 11.13
C ASN A 45 -30.01 -2.93 12.46
N MET A 46 -30.72 -2.74 13.57
CA MET A 46 -30.35 -3.35 14.85
C MET A 46 -30.47 -4.88 14.83
N ASP A 47 -31.44 -5.45 14.11
CA ASP A 47 -31.50 -6.89 13.88
C ASP A 47 -30.30 -7.38 13.05
N LEU A 48 -29.97 -6.69 11.95
CA LEU A 48 -28.77 -6.99 11.15
C LEU A 48 -27.49 -6.93 11.99
N ALA A 49 -27.31 -5.87 12.78
CA ALA A 49 -26.13 -5.69 13.63
C ALA A 49 -25.97 -6.83 14.64
N ARG A 50 -27.08 -7.27 15.26
CA ARG A 50 -27.09 -8.42 16.18
C ARG A 50 -26.78 -9.72 15.47
N ARG A 51 -27.35 -9.94 14.26
CA ARG A 51 -27.10 -11.14 13.45
C ARG A 51 -25.66 -11.25 12.96
N ALA A 52 -25.07 -10.12 12.56
CA ALA A 52 -23.66 -10.02 12.21
C ALA A 52 -22.73 -10.07 13.44
N GLY A 53 -23.29 -9.79 14.62
CA GLY A 53 -22.61 -9.81 15.90
C GLY A 53 -21.70 -8.60 16.12
N ILE A 54 -22.03 -7.42 15.60
CA ILE A 54 -21.24 -6.19 15.80
C ILE A 54 -20.96 -5.99 17.29
N LYS A 55 -19.71 -5.68 17.63
CA LYS A 55 -19.26 -5.37 18.99
C LYS A 55 -18.78 -3.92 19.09
N PRO A 56 -18.89 -3.30 20.29
CA PRO A 56 -18.24 -2.01 20.55
C PRO A 56 -16.74 -2.10 20.22
N GLY A 57 -16.24 -1.11 19.48
CA GLY A 57 -14.83 -1.06 19.06
C GLY A 57 -14.49 -1.78 17.75
N ASP A 58 -15.42 -2.57 17.17
CA ASP A 58 -15.18 -3.23 15.88
C ASP A 58 -14.86 -2.19 14.79
N TYR A 59 -13.94 -2.52 13.90
CA TYR A 59 -13.70 -1.80 12.66
C TYR A 59 -14.41 -2.52 11.50
N VAL A 60 -15.42 -1.85 10.93
CA VAL A 60 -16.37 -2.45 9.99
C VAL A 60 -16.18 -1.88 8.58
N LEU A 61 -16.18 -2.76 7.58
CA LEU A 61 -16.32 -2.39 6.17
C LEU A 61 -17.78 -2.57 5.73
N ASP A 62 -18.42 -1.51 5.23
CA ASP A 62 -19.73 -1.56 4.59
C ASP A 62 -19.56 -1.47 3.06
N ALA A 63 -19.50 -2.64 2.41
CA ALA A 63 -19.23 -2.78 0.98
C ALA A 63 -20.54 -2.64 0.18
N GLY A 64 -20.78 -1.42 -0.32
CA GLY A 64 -22.06 -1.01 -0.92
C GLY A 64 -22.95 -0.25 0.08
N CYS A 65 -22.40 0.71 0.81
CA CYS A 65 -23.06 1.40 1.92
C CYS A 65 -24.25 2.29 1.52
N GLY A 66 -24.38 2.60 0.22
CA GLY A 66 -25.34 3.56 -0.32
C GLY A 66 -25.30 4.87 0.47
N VAL A 67 -26.47 5.36 0.89
CA VAL A 67 -26.64 6.58 1.70
C VAL A 67 -26.26 6.46 3.19
N GLY A 68 -25.56 5.39 3.61
CA GLY A 68 -24.87 5.28 4.91
C GLY A 68 -25.74 5.06 6.15
N ILE A 69 -27.03 4.73 6.01
CA ILE A 69 -27.95 4.58 7.15
C ILE A 69 -27.56 3.43 8.11
N PRO A 70 -27.21 2.21 7.64
CA PRO A 70 -26.73 1.15 8.54
C PRO A 70 -25.50 1.58 9.34
N ALA A 71 -24.51 2.18 8.68
CA ALA A 71 -23.30 2.68 9.33
C ALA A 71 -23.61 3.65 10.48
N ILE A 72 -24.48 4.64 10.25
CA ILE A 72 -24.90 5.60 11.29
C ILE A 72 -25.56 4.89 12.47
N HIS A 73 -26.50 3.99 12.21
CA HIS A 73 -27.20 3.23 13.26
C HIS A 73 -26.24 2.34 14.06
N PHE A 74 -25.28 1.69 13.40
CA PHE A 74 -24.29 0.84 14.06
C PHE A 74 -23.36 1.68 14.95
N ALA A 75 -22.79 2.77 14.45
CA ALA A 75 -21.89 3.62 15.24
C ALA A 75 -22.61 4.31 16.42
N GLN A 76 -23.91 4.60 16.32
CA GLN A 76 -24.70 5.12 17.44
C GLN A 76 -24.93 4.08 18.54
N GLU A 77 -25.22 2.83 18.16
CA GLU A 77 -25.54 1.77 19.12
C GLU A 77 -24.29 1.14 19.76
N PHE A 78 -23.19 1.02 19.00
CA PHE A 78 -21.97 0.34 19.42
C PHE A 78 -20.84 1.37 19.61
N PRO A 79 -20.53 1.77 20.87
CA PRO A 79 -19.50 2.76 21.14
C PRO A 79 -18.13 2.34 20.62
N GLY A 80 -17.37 3.30 20.09
CA GLY A 80 -16.02 3.05 19.57
C GLY A 80 -15.95 2.30 18.24
N THR A 81 -17.07 1.80 17.71
CA THR A 81 -17.12 1.19 16.37
C THR A 81 -16.75 2.22 15.31
N ARG A 82 -15.86 1.82 14.40
CA ARG A 82 -15.42 2.61 13.24
C ARG A 82 -15.93 1.95 11.97
N ILE A 83 -16.29 2.73 10.96
CA ILE A 83 -16.91 2.20 9.75
C ILE A 83 -16.32 2.87 8.51
N GLU A 84 -15.87 2.07 7.55
CA GLU A 84 -15.52 2.49 6.19
C GLU A 84 -16.65 2.06 5.26
N GLY A 85 -17.42 3.01 4.75
CA GLY A 85 -18.46 2.78 3.76
C GLY A 85 -17.96 3.02 2.34
N MET A 86 -18.26 2.10 1.42
CA MET A 86 -17.94 2.22 0.00
C MET A 86 -19.21 2.17 -0.83
N THR A 87 -19.42 3.11 -1.76
CA THR A 87 -20.49 3.03 -2.76
C THR A 87 -19.99 3.43 -4.16
N LEU A 88 -20.59 2.90 -5.21
CA LEU A 88 -20.27 3.28 -6.60
C LEU A 88 -20.85 4.65 -6.98
N SER A 89 -21.91 5.11 -6.28
CA SER A 89 -22.62 6.34 -6.59
C SER A 89 -22.06 7.53 -5.82
N GLU A 90 -21.60 8.55 -6.55
CA GLU A 90 -21.19 9.83 -5.99
C GLU A 90 -22.35 10.53 -5.26
N VAL A 91 -23.55 10.48 -5.86
CA VAL A 91 -24.77 11.07 -5.28
C VAL A 91 -25.13 10.43 -3.94
N GLU A 92 -25.03 9.10 -3.84
CA GLU A 92 -25.26 8.41 -2.56
C GLU A 92 -24.14 8.66 -1.55
N ALA A 93 -22.88 8.73 -2.01
CA ALA A 93 -21.74 9.01 -1.13
C ALA A 93 -21.83 10.40 -0.51
N ASP A 94 -22.20 11.42 -1.30
CA ASP A 94 -22.35 12.79 -0.81
C ASP A 94 -23.51 12.90 0.19
N GLU A 95 -24.63 12.24 -0.09
CA GLU A 95 -25.74 12.18 0.87
C GLU A 95 -25.38 11.41 2.14
N ALA A 96 -24.62 10.32 2.03
CA ALA A 96 -24.12 9.57 3.18
C ALA A 96 -23.19 10.42 4.05
N ARG A 97 -22.23 11.14 3.44
CA ARG A 97 -21.33 12.07 4.14
C ARG A 97 -22.12 13.15 4.88
N ARG A 98 -23.10 13.77 4.22
CA ARG A 98 -24.00 14.77 4.83
C ARG A 98 -24.76 14.19 6.03
N ARG A 99 -25.27 12.96 5.93
CA ARG A 99 -25.98 12.29 7.04
C ARG A 99 -25.06 11.94 8.20
N VAL A 100 -23.85 11.48 7.91
CA VAL A 100 -22.81 11.19 8.92
C VAL A 100 -22.44 12.46 9.68
N GLU A 101 -22.27 13.57 8.95
CA GLU A 101 -21.98 14.88 9.55
C GLU A 101 -23.13 15.35 10.45
N ILE A 102 -24.37 15.31 9.96
CA ILE A 102 -25.56 15.66 10.76
C ILE A 102 -25.69 14.78 12.00
N ALA A 103 -25.32 13.51 11.91
CA ALA A 103 -25.33 12.58 13.04
C ALA A 103 -24.15 12.81 14.02
N GLY A 104 -23.18 13.67 13.67
CA GLY A 104 -21.99 13.95 14.49
C GLY A 104 -21.03 12.76 14.57
N LEU A 105 -20.90 12.00 13.48
CA LEU A 105 -20.14 10.73 13.44
C LEU A 105 -18.97 10.74 12.45
N SER A 106 -18.57 11.91 11.95
CA SER A 106 -17.49 12.05 10.95
C SER A 106 -16.11 11.60 11.43
N ASP A 107 -15.93 11.47 12.75
CA ASP A 107 -14.74 10.90 13.38
C ASP A 107 -14.71 9.36 13.35
N ARG A 108 -15.86 8.72 13.14
CA ARG A 108 -16.03 7.26 13.20
C ARG A 108 -16.49 6.62 11.90
N ILE A 109 -17.15 7.36 11.02
CA ILE A 109 -17.65 6.85 9.74
C ILE A 109 -17.01 7.63 8.60
N ILE A 110 -16.33 6.92 7.71
CA ILE A 110 -15.72 7.47 6.49
C ILE A 110 -16.44 6.87 5.28
N ILE A 111 -16.84 7.71 4.33
CA ILE A 111 -17.55 7.29 3.10
C ILE A 111 -16.70 7.57 1.87
N ARG A 112 -16.51 6.54 1.04
CA ARG A 112 -15.72 6.56 -0.19
C ARG A 112 -16.56 6.19 -1.40
N VAL A 113 -16.22 6.82 -2.52
CA VAL A 113 -16.70 6.38 -3.83
C VAL A 113 -15.70 5.35 -4.33
N GLY A 114 -16.17 4.18 -4.73
CA GLY A 114 -15.29 3.13 -5.22
C GLY A 114 -15.95 1.77 -5.42
N ASP A 115 -15.20 0.91 -6.08
CA ASP A 115 -15.60 -0.45 -6.45
C ASP A 115 -15.12 -1.46 -5.39
N PHE A 116 -16.05 -2.21 -4.78
CA PHE A 116 -15.69 -3.22 -3.78
C PHE A 116 -14.95 -4.44 -4.37
N HIS A 117 -14.82 -4.55 -5.70
CA HIS A 117 -13.91 -5.53 -6.33
C HIS A 117 -12.44 -5.09 -6.26
N HIS A 118 -12.17 -3.86 -5.82
CA HIS A 118 -10.84 -3.27 -5.68
C HIS A 118 -10.77 -2.39 -4.42
N LEU A 119 -10.70 -3.03 -3.25
CA LEU A 119 -10.73 -2.31 -1.97
C LEU A 119 -9.41 -1.55 -1.74
N PRO A 120 -9.41 -0.22 -1.53
CA PRO A 120 -8.21 0.59 -1.30
C PRO A 120 -7.72 0.49 0.15
N PHE A 121 -7.80 -0.70 0.73
CA PHE A 121 -7.50 -0.99 2.12
C PHE A 121 -6.41 -2.05 2.22
N PRO A 122 -5.46 -1.93 3.17
CA PRO A 122 -4.50 -2.99 3.48
C PRO A 122 -5.16 -4.29 3.94
N ASP A 123 -4.42 -5.39 3.87
CA ASP A 123 -4.85 -6.71 4.33
C ASP A 123 -5.08 -6.72 5.85
N GLY A 124 -6.13 -7.41 6.30
CA GLY A 124 -6.29 -7.79 7.69
C GLY A 124 -6.64 -6.67 8.69
N ILE A 125 -7.32 -5.62 8.26
CA ILE A 125 -7.62 -4.45 9.10
C ILE A 125 -9.04 -4.42 9.67
N PHE A 126 -9.99 -5.15 9.08
CA PHE A 126 -11.40 -5.11 9.50
C PHE A 126 -11.78 -6.30 10.37
N ASP A 127 -12.61 -6.06 11.39
CA ASP A 127 -13.21 -7.07 12.25
C ASP A 127 -14.48 -7.71 11.65
N LEU A 128 -15.16 -6.94 10.79
CA LEU A 128 -16.38 -7.33 10.14
C LEU A 128 -16.51 -6.63 8.78
N ALA A 129 -16.99 -7.36 7.79
CA ALA A 129 -17.34 -6.82 6.48
C ALA A 129 -18.79 -7.17 6.16
N PHE A 130 -19.50 -6.20 5.59
CA PHE A 130 -20.91 -6.24 5.33
C PHE A 130 -21.20 -6.09 3.85
N TYR A 131 -22.05 -6.97 3.31
CA TYR A 131 -22.75 -6.77 2.05
C TYR A 131 -24.25 -6.77 2.31
N ASN A 132 -24.83 -5.59 2.54
CA ASN A 132 -26.27 -5.45 2.75
C ASN A 132 -26.94 -4.91 1.50
N ASP A 133 -27.71 -5.76 0.82
CA ASP A 133 -28.40 -5.47 -0.45
C ASP A 133 -27.48 -5.03 -1.60
N SER A 134 -26.19 -5.36 -1.55
CA SER A 134 -25.17 -4.84 -2.48
C SER A 134 -24.48 -5.90 -3.35
N ILE A 135 -24.35 -7.15 -2.90
CA ILE A 135 -23.55 -8.16 -3.61
C ILE A 135 -24.20 -8.60 -4.93
N LYS A 136 -25.54 -8.51 -5.07
CA LYS A 136 -26.24 -8.78 -6.34
C LYS A 136 -25.80 -7.90 -7.52
N TYR A 137 -25.11 -6.79 -7.26
CA TYR A 137 -24.57 -5.90 -8.29
C TYR A 137 -23.16 -6.30 -8.77
N SER A 138 -22.58 -7.33 -8.16
CA SER A 138 -21.28 -7.87 -8.57
C SER A 138 -21.41 -8.69 -9.85
N ASN A 139 -20.60 -8.37 -10.86
CA ASN A 139 -20.37 -9.23 -12.03
C ASN A 139 -19.23 -10.23 -11.82
N ASN A 140 -18.50 -10.16 -10.69
CA ASN A 140 -17.39 -11.04 -10.36
C ASN A 140 -17.39 -11.41 -8.87
N LEU A 141 -18.31 -12.30 -8.49
CA LEU A 141 -18.47 -12.75 -7.10
C LEU A 141 -17.16 -13.29 -6.49
N PRO A 142 -16.34 -14.12 -7.18
CA PRO A 142 -15.06 -14.57 -6.64
C PRO A 142 -14.11 -13.42 -6.27
N LEU A 143 -14.03 -12.37 -7.09
CA LEU A 143 -13.18 -11.22 -6.80
C LEU A 143 -13.69 -10.42 -5.60
N ALA A 144 -15.01 -10.14 -5.54
CA ALA A 144 -15.63 -9.41 -4.44
C ALA A 144 -15.40 -10.11 -3.09
N PHE A 145 -15.67 -11.42 -3.01
CA PHE A 145 -15.42 -12.19 -1.79
C PHE A 145 -13.93 -12.30 -1.45
N ARG A 146 -13.03 -12.39 -2.45
CA ARG A 146 -11.58 -12.42 -2.23
C ARG A 146 -11.06 -11.11 -1.64
N GLU A 147 -11.52 -9.96 -2.11
CA GLU A 147 -11.11 -8.66 -1.58
C GLU A 147 -11.58 -8.45 -0.14
N VAL A 148 -12.82 -8.82 0.18
CA VAL A 148 -13.30 -8.78 1.57
C VAL A 148 -12.55 -9.78 2.44
N TYR A 149 -12.29 -11.00 1.95
CA TYR A 149 -11.47 -11.98 2.65
C TYR A 149 -10.06 -11.42 2.94
N ARG A 150 -9.44 -10.73 1.97
CA ARG A 150 -8.14 -10.09 2.12
C ARG A 150 -8.18 -9.01 3.20
N ALA A 151 -9.17 -8.13 3.16
CA ALA A 151 -9.28 -6.98 4.04
C ALA A 151 -9.66 -7.33 5.50
N LEU A 152 -10.34 -8.46 5.74
CA LEU A 152 -10.67 -8.95 7.09
C LEU A 152 -9.45 -9.49 7.84
N HIS A 153 -9.32 -9.20 9.14
CA HIS A 153 -8.32 -9.86 9.98
C HIS A 153 -8.63 -11.37 10.10
N PRO A 154 -7.66 -12.24 10.45
CA PRO A 154 -7.95 -13.63 10.74
C PRO A 154 -8.89 -13.78 11.95
N GLY A 155 -10.00 -14.49 11.80
CA GLY A 155 -11.10 -14.51 12.78
C GLY A 155 -12.16 -13.43 12.54
N GLY A 156 -11.92 -12.53 11.58
CA GLY A 156 -12.89 -11.52 11.14
C GLY A 156 -14.09 -12.17 10.46
N ARG A 157 -15.21 -11.46 10.43
CA ARG A 157 -16.49 -12.02 10.01
C ARG A 157 -16.98 -11.36 8.72
N ILE A 158 -17.72 -12.11 7.92
CA ILE A 158 -18.51 -11.57 6.83
C ILE A 158 -19.99 -11.80 7.13
N TYR A 159 -20.79 -10.76 6.93
CA TYR A 159 -22.24 -10.87 6.97
C TYR A 159 -22.84 -10.27 5.70
N MET A 160 -23.73 -11.03 5.07
CA MET A 160 -24.35 -10.65 3.80
C MET A 160 -25.85 -10.90 3.86
N THR A 161 -26.62 -9.96 3.35
CA THR A 161 -28.07 -10.09 3.16
C THR A 161 -28.45 -9.59 1.78
N ASP A 162 -29.22 -10.37 1.02
CA ASP A 162 -29.66 -9.96 -0.31
C ASP A 162 -30.87 -10.78 -0.81
N HIS A 163 -31.51 -10.31 -1.88
CA HIS A 163 -32.45 -11.12 -2.66
C HIS A 163 -31.68 -12.23 -3.39
N VAL A 164 -32.19 -13.46 -3.30
CA VAL A 164 -31.57 -14.67 -3.88
C VAL A 164 -32.64 -15.52 -4.56
N SER A 165 -32.24 -16.34 -5.54
CA SER A 165 -33.18 -17.23 -6.24
C SER A 165 -33.35 -18.55 -5.51
N ARG A 166 -34.45 -19.25 -5.83
CA ARG A 166 -34.58 -20.69 -5.58
C ARG A 166 -33.52 -21.48 -6.34
N GLU A 167 -33.27 -22.70 -5.87
CA GLU A 167 -32.41 -23.65 -6.56
C GLU A 167 -33.04 -24.09 -7.89
N PRO A 168 -32.23 -24.29 -8.95
CA PRO A 168 -32.70 -24.86 -10.19
C PRO A 168 -33.09 -26.36 -10.03
N PRO A 169 -33.94 -26.90 -10.91
CA PRO A 169 -34.54 -26.25 -12.07
C PRO A 169 -35.71 -25.34 -11.69
N LEU A 170 -35.74 -24.15 -12.29
CA LEU A 170 -36.83 -23.18 -12.14
C LEU A 170 -37.88 -23.39 -13.23
N THR A 171 -39.15 -23.16 -12.92
CA THR A 171 -40.21 -23.14 -13.93
C THR A 171 -40.00 -21.99 -14.92
N GLU A 172 -40.59 -22.05 -16.12
CA GLU A 172 -40.49 -20.95 -17.09
C GLU A 172 -40.97 -19.62 -16.50
N GLN A 173 -42.05 -19.65 -15.70
CA GLN A 173 -42.56 -18.46 -15.01
C GLN A 173 -41.51 -17.90 -14.02
N GLN A 174 -40.88 -18.74 -13.22
CA GLN A 174 -39.83 -18.33 -12.27
C GLN A 174 -38.61 -17.74 -12.99
N GLN A 175 -38.21 -18.34 -14.12
CA GLN A 175 -37.11 -17.82 -14.95
C GLN A 175 -37.44 -16.44 -15.54
N GLN A 176 -38.68 -16.24 -16.01
CA GLN A 176 -39.15 -14.96 -16.53
C GLN A 176 -39.18 -13.88 -15.44
N GLU A 177 -39.65 -14.21 -14.24
CA GLU A 177 -39.65 -13.30 -13.09
C GLU A 177 -38.22 -12.86 -12.71
N LEU A 178 -37.27 -13.80 -12.60
CA LEU A 178 -35.87 -13.49 -12.33
C LEU A 178 -35.24 -12.64 -13.44
N ALA A 179 -35.46 -12.99 -14.70
CA ALA A 179 -34.92 -12.25 -15.84
C ALA A 179 -35.50 -10.83 -15.92
N LYS A 180 -36.76 -10.63 -15.54
CA LYS A 180 -37.37 -9.31 -15.40
C LYS A 180 -36.71 -8.53 -14.27
N PHE A 181 -36.61 -9.11 -13.08
CA PHE A 181 -36.01 -8.44 -11.92
C PHE A 181 -34.55 -8.02 -12.18
N ASN A 182 -33.71 -8.92 -12.69
CA ASN A 182 -32.32 -8.64 -13.04
C ASN A 182 -32.19 -7.48 -14.05
N ARG A 183 -33.12 -7.39 -15.01
CA ARG A 183 -33.16 -6.31 -16.00
C ARG A 183 -33.58 -4.98 -15.40
N ASP A 184 -34.68 -4.97 -14.64
CA ASP A 184 -35.29 -3.77 -14.08
C ASP A 184 -34.38 -3.11 -13.01
N PHE A 185 -33.64 -3.94 -12.25
CA PHE A 185 -32.76 -3.50 -11.18
C PHE A 185 -31.27 -3.60 -11.50
N ARG A 186 -30.88 -3.97 -12.73
CA ARG A 186 -29.47 -4.10 -13.19
C ARG A 186 -28.60 -4.97 -12.27
N CYS A 187 -29.15 -6.08 -11.80
CA CYS A 187 -28.48 -6.99 -10.87
C CYS A 187 -28.44 -8.43 -11.39
N TYR A 188 -27.74 -9.29 -10.67
CA TYR A 188 -27.64 -10.72 -10.92
C TYR A 188 -28.06 -11.51 -9.68
N ILE A 189 -29.33 -11.88 -9.63
CA ILE A 189 -29.87 -12.77 -8.60
C ILE A 189 -29.44 -14.21 -8.90
N CYS A 190 -28.83 -14.87 -7.91
CA CYS A 190 -28.39 -16.25 -7.98
C CYS A 190 -28.83 -17.04 -6.73
N PRO A 191 -28.73 -18.39 -6.73
CA PRO A 191 -29.06 -19.19 -5.57
C PRO A 191 -28.13 -18.89 -4.39
N LEU A 192 -28.67 -18.92 -3.17
CA LEU A 192 -27.89 -18.69 -1.94
C LEU A 192 -26.76 -19.73 -1.77
N SER A 193 -26.95 -20.96 -2.27
CA SER A 193 -25.91 -22.00 -2.28
C SER A 193 -24.71 -21.63 -3.15
N GLN A 194 -24.91 -20.90 -4.25
CA GLN A 194 -23.83 -20.42 -5.11
C GLN A 194 -22.97 -19.39 -4.38
N LEU A 195 -23.59 -18.45 -3.67
CA LEU A 195 -22.88 -17.47 -2.85
C LEU A 195 -22.14 -18.15 -1.69
N GLY A 196 -22.76 -19.13 -1.03
CA GLY A 196 -22.11 -19.96 -0.03
C GLY A 196 -20.88 -20.71 -0.57
N LYS A 197 -20.97 -21.23 -1.80
CA LYS A 197 -19.84 -21.88 -2.48
C LYS A 197 -18.71 -20.89 -2.78
N VAL A 198 -19.02 -19.70 -3.28
CA VAL A 198 -18.00 -18.66 -3.54
C VAL A 198 -17.33 -18.21 -2.24
N ALA A 199 -18.08 -18.07 -1.15
CA ALA A 199 -17.52 -17.79 0.17
C ALA A 199 -16.54 -18.91 0.61
N GLN A 200 -16.91 -20.17 0.42
CA GLN A 200 -16.06 -21.32 0.73
C GLN A 200 -14.80 -21.35 -0.13
N GLU A 201 -14.92 -21.13 -1.44
CA GLU A 201 -13.80 -21.08 -2.39
C GLU A 201 -12.85 -19.92 -2.09
N SER A 202 -13.36 -18.82 -1.52
CA SER A 202 -12.57 -17.67 -1.08
C SER A 202 -11.85 -17.90 0.26
N GLY A 203 -12.12 -19.02 0.94
CA GLY A 203 -11.44 -19.43 2.17
C GLY A 203 -12.22 -19.20 3.46
N PHE A 204 -13.47 -18.72 3.40
CA PHE A 204 -14.30 -18.60 4.59
C PHE A 204 -14.72 -19.96 5.15
N VAL A 205 -14.88 -20.03 6.47
CA VAL A 205 -15.36 -21.20 7.22
C VAL A 205 -16.62 -20.87 8.01
N ASP A 206 -17.22 -21.87 8.64
CA ASP A 206 -18.45 -21.73 9.45
C ASP A 206 -19.60 -21.05 8.69
N ILE A 207 -19.73 -21.40 7.40
CA ILE A 207 -20.70 -20.80 6.49
C ILE A 207 -22.11 -21.25 6.87
N GLN A 208 -22.94 -20.29 7.24
CA GLN A 208 -24.36 -20.49 7.56
C GLN A 208 -25.19 -19.72 6.55
N LEU A 209 -26.14 -20.42 5.93
CA LEU A 209 -27.09 -19.86 4.98
C LEU A 209 -28.47 -19.83 5.65
N GLY A 210 -29.21 -18.73 5.51
CA GLY A 210 -30.54 -18.57 6.11
C GLY A 210 -31.55 -17.91 5.17
N ASP A 211 -32.83 -18.27 5.32
CA ASP A 211 -33.96 -17.57 4.70
C ASP A 211 -34.58 -16.62 5.74
N MET A 212 -34.51 -15.33 5.44
CA MET A 212 -35.03 -14.26 6.30
C MET A 212 -36.42 -13.79 5.89
N THR A 213 -36.98 -14.25 4.78
CA THR A 213 -38.22 -13.71 4.19
C THR A 213 -39.39 -13.71 5.17
N GLY A 214 -39.58 -14.81 5.91
CA GLY A 214 -40.65 -14.94 6.91
C GLY A 214 -40.39 -14.19 8.22
N GLN A 215 -39.16 -13.72 8.43
CA GLN A 215 -38.72 -12.98 9.63
C GLN A 215 -38.84 -11.47 9.42
N LEU A 216 -38.94 -11.02 8.16
CA LEU A 216 -39.15 -9.62 7.81
C LEU A 216 -40.62 -9.21 8.07
N PRO A 217 -40.86 -8.00 8.62
CA PRO A 217 -42.21 -7.45 8.72
C PRO A 217 -42.92 -7.40 7.36
N THR A 218 -44.25 -7.55 7.34
CA THR A 218 -45.06 -7.49 6.10
C THR A 218 -44.93 -6.18 5.33
N GLN A 219 -44.59 -5.11 6.03
CA GLN A 219 -44.37 -3.77 5.48
C GLN A 219 -42.91 -3.48 5.11
N ASP A 220 -42.00 -4.45 5.28
CA ASP A 220 -40.61 -4.32 4.88
C ASP A 220 -40.49 -4.38 3.35
N VAL A 221 -39.83 -3.39 2.75
CA VAL A 221 -39.66 -3.26 1.29
C VAL A 221 -39.01 -4.49 0.66
N ARG A 222 -38.11 -5.18 1.37
CA ARG A 222 -37.46 -6.40 0.86
C ARG A 222 -38.44 -7.54 0.76
N LYS A 223 -39.35 -7.67 1.74
CA LYS A 223 -40.44 -8.63 1.72
C LYS A 223 -41.48 -8.29 0.65
N ILE A 224 -41.86 -7.01 0.55
CA ILE A 224 -42.77 -6.53 -0.50
C ILE A 224 -42.22 -6.85 -1.88
N TRP A 225 -40.92 -6.66 -2.11
CA TRP A 225 -40.30 -7.01 -3.40
C TRP A 225 -40.34 -8.50 -3.68
N VAL A 226 -40.11 -9.36 -2.68
CA VAL A 226 -40.31 -10.81 -2.85
C VAL A 226 -41.76 -11.12 -3.22
N ASP A 227 -42.72 -10.60 -2.45
CA ASP A 227 -44.14 -10.92 -2.62
C ASP A 227 -44.71 -10.36 -3.95
N VAL A 228 -44.24 -9.19 -4.41
CA VAL A 228 -44.76 -8.49 -5.61
C VAL A 228 -44.00 -8.85 -6.88
N GLN A 229 -42.66 -8.92 -6.81
CA GLN A 229 -41.83 -9.20 -8.00
C GLN A 229 -41.61 -10.69 -8.23
N SER A 230 -41.93 -11.54 -7.24
CA SER A 230 -41.84 -12.99 -7.37
C SER A 230 -43.07 -13.73 -6.86
N PRO A 231 -44.26 -13.51 -7.44
CA PRO A 231 -45.48 -14.20 -7.02
C PRO A 231 -45.40 -15.73 -7.21
N SER A 232 -44.52 -16.23 -8.09
CA SER A 232 -44.25 -17.67 -8.24
C SER A 232 -43.27 -18.24 -7.22
N GLY A 233 -42.73 -17.41 -6.31
CA GLY A 233 -41.76 -17.80 -5.29
C GLY A 233 -40.36 -18.09 -5.83
N ALA A 234 -39.99 -17.50 -6.98
CA ALA A 234 -38.68 -17.60 -7.61
C ALA A 234 -37.56 -16.98 -6.77
N MET A 235 -37.86 -15.94 -5.98
CA MET A 235 -36.93 -15.23 -5.11
C MET A 235 -37.34 -15.32 -3.64
N TYR A 236 -36.35 -15.15 -2.76
CA TYR A 236 -36.52 -14.96 -1.32
C TYR A 236 -35.38 -14.06 -0.80
N TYR A 237 -35.48 -13.59 0.45
CA TYR A 237 -34.45 -12.77 1.08
C TYR A 237 -33.53 -13.64 1.94
N GLY A 238 -32.27 -13.76 1.55
CA GLY A 238 -31.30 -14.67 2.14
C GLY A 238 -30.25 -13.97 3.00
N GLU A 239 -29.68 -14.70 3.95
CA GLU A 239 -28.49 -14.28 4.70
C GLU A 239 -27.34 -15.28 4.60
N ILE A 240 -26.11 -14.76 4.64
CA ILE A 240 -24.88 -15.54 4.81
C ILE A 240 -24.11 -14.99 6.01
N LYS A 241 -23.72 -15.89 6.90
CA LYS A 241 -22.71 -15.65 7.94
C LYS A 241 -21.53 -16.55 7.65
N ALA A 242 -20.33 -16.00 7.63
CA ALA A 242 -19.12 -16.81 7.59
C ALA A 242 -17.98 -16.12 8.32
N THR A 243 -16.95 -16.89 8.66
CA THR A 243 -15.80 -16.39 9.40
C THR A 243 -14.55 -16.63 8.57
N LYS A 244 -13.70 -15.63 8.44
CA LYS A 244 -12.35 -15.84 7.96
C LYS A 244 -11.66 -16.66 9.03
N PRO A 245 -11.17 -17.88 8.74
CA PRO A 245 -10.58 -18.71 9.77
C PRO A 245 -9.50 -17.90 10.50
N ALA A 246 -9.66 -17.75 11.81
CA ALA A 246 -8.51 -17.40 12.65
C ALA A 246 -7.42 -18.42 12.34
N PRO A 247 -6.12 -18.08 12.41
CA PRO A 247 -5.08 -19.07 12.31
C PRO A 247 -5.37 -20.12 13.37
N THR A 248 -6.02 -21.19 12.94
CA THR A 248 -6.18 -22.35 13.78
C THR A 248 -4.75 -22.83 13.85
N VAL A 249 -4.20 -22.89 15.07
CA VAL A 249 -3.10 -23.78 15.39
C VAL A 249 -3.65 -25.17 15.08
N ARG A 250 -3.71 -25.53 13.78
CA ARG A 250 -3.97 -26.89 13.39
C ARG A 250 -2.78 -27.63 13.97
N LYS A 251 -3.09 -28.69 14.73
CA LYS A 251 -2.28 -29.90 14.86
C LYS A 251 -2.03 -30.55 13.49
N THR A 252 -1.80 -29.79 12.45
CA THR A 252 -1.00 -30.23 11.32
C THR A 252 0.42 -30.05 11.77
N GLN A 253 1.01 -31.17 12.20
CA GLN A 253 2.30 -31.52 11.62
C GLN A 253 2.20 -31.27 10.11
N THR A 254 2.47 -30.04 9.67
CA THR A 254 3.11 -29.87 8.38
C THR A 254 4.51 -30.37 8.65
N ILE A 255 4.67 -31.69 8.59
CA ILE A 255 5.89 -32.22 7.98
C ILE A 255 5.81 -31.59 6.60
N LEU A 256 6.53 -30.47 6.41
CA LEU A 256 6.86 -30.04 5.06
C LEU A 256 7.39 -31.30 4.38
N PRO A 257 6.81 -31.76 3.27
CA PRO A 257 7.48 -32.81 2.51
C PRO A 257 8.89 -32.30 2.28
N ALA A 258 9.86 -33.10 2.70
CA ALA A 258 11.28 -32.79 2.59
C ALA A 258 11.65 -32.76 1.09
N SER A 259 11.31 -31.68 0.37
CA SER A 259 11.73 -31.50 -1.03
C SER A 259 11.40 -30.17 -1.71
N TYR A 260 10.64 -29.23 -1.14
CA TYR A 260 10.45 -27.93 -1.81
C TYR A 260 11.48 -26.89 -1.34
N PRO A 261 12.37 -26.42 -2.25
CA PRO A 261 13.32 -25.37 -1.90
C PRO A 261 12.59 -24.04 -1.67
N HIS A 262 13.00 -23.32 -0.63
CA HIS A 262 12.59 -21.94 -0.37
C HIS A 262 12.88 -21.08 -1.60
N PRO A 263 11.96 -20.17 -2.01
CA PRO A 263 12.10 -19.38 -3.23
C PRO A 263 13.33 -18.46 -3.22
N ASP A 264 13.84 -18.11 -2.03
CA ASP A 264 15.12 -17.43 -1.88
C ASP A 264 16.27 -18.45 -1.71
N PRO A 265 17.22 -18.52 -2.67
CA PRO A 265 18.35 -19.45 -2.62
C PRO A 265 19.29 -19.24 -1.42
N HIS A 266 19.39 -18.02 -0.88
CA HIS A 266 20.20 -17.73 0.31
C HIS A 266 19.54 -18.29 1.57
N VAL A 267 18.25 -18.04 1.73
CA VAL A 267 17.45 -18.60 2.83
C VAL A 267 17.48 -20.13 2.77
N GLN A 268 17.35 -20.71 1.57
CA GLN A 268 17.46 -22.16 1.41
C GLN A 268 18.83 -22.71 1.82
N LYS A 269 19.93 -22.01 1.52
CA LYS A 269 21.28 -22.41 1.95
C LYS A 269 21.45 -22.41 3.47
N ILE A 270 20.92 -21.39 4.15
CA ILE A 270 20.94 -21.32 5.62
C ILE A 270 20.14 -22.47 6.20
N LYS A 271 18.93 -22.71 5.69
CA LYS A 271 18.08 -23.83 6.11
C LYS A 271 18.80 -25.16 5.99
N THR A 272 19.38 -25.45 4.82
CA THR A 272 20.13 -26.69 4.57
C THR A 272 21.35 -26.82 5.49
N LEU A 273 22.08 -25.74 5.76
CA LEU A 273 23.22 -25.75 6.67
C LEU A 273 22.81 -26.16 8.10
N TYR A 274 21.77 -25.53 8.65
CA TYR A 274 21.32 -25.79 10.02
C TYR A 274 20.53 -27.08 10.17
N ASP A 275 19.83 -27.55 9.13
CA ASP A 275 19.20 -28.88 9.11
C ASP A 275 20.25 -30.01 9.04
N ALA A 276 21.42 -29.75 8.42
CA ALA A 276 22.52 -30.73 8.30
C ALA A 276 23.51 -30.71 9.46
N THR A 277 23.47 -29.69 10.33
CA THR A 277 24.39 -29.56 11.47
C THR A 277 23.79 -30.28 12.68
N PRO A 278 24.39 -31.39 13.16
CA PRO A 278 23.89 -32.08 14.34
C PRO A 278 23.93 -31.12 15.53
N VAL A 279 22.78 -30.86 16.15
CA VAL A 279 22.73 -30.09 17.39
C VAL A 279 22.90 -31.07 18.55
N PRO A 280 24.00 -31.01 19.32
CA PRO A 280 24.18 -31.85 20.50
C PRO A 280 23.02 -31.63 21.47
N CYS A 281 22.36 -32.71 21.88
CA CYS A 281 21.14 -32.71 22.71
C CYS A 281 21.46 -32.61 24.22
N ASP A 282 22.74 -32.50 24.56
CA ASP A 282 23.22 -32.18 25.91
C ASP A 282 23.02 -30.68 26.17
N ARG A 283 22.53 -30.37 27.38
CA ARG A 283 22.12 -29.06 27.92
C ARG A 283 23.20 -27.94 27.91
N ALA A 284 24.21 -28.03 27.06
CA ALA A 284 25.32 -27.08 26.91
C ALA A 284 25.25 -26.24 25.61
N THR A 285 24.24 -26.45 24.75
CA THR A 285 24.13 -25.82 23.42
C THR A 285 22.91 -24.91 23.26
N LEU A 286 22.44 -24.26 24.33
CA LEU A 286 21.37 -23.25 24.26
C LEU A 286 21.84 -22.06 23.39
N GLN A 287 21.42 -22.05 22.12
CA GLN A 287 21.79 -21.06 21.11
C GLN A 287 21.14 -19.70 21.35
N SER A 288 21.62 -19.00 22.38
CA SER A 288 21.58 -17.54 22.48
C SER A 288 22.76 -16.93 23.24
N THR A 289 23.71 -17.79 23.62
CA THR A 289 24.97 -17.39 24.24
C THR A 289 26.11 -18.04 23.47
N THR A 290 26.30 -17.66 22.20
CA THR A 290 27.53 -18.08 21.51
C THR A 290 28.80 -17.53 22.18
N TRP A 291 28.67 -16.56 23.11
CA TRP A 291 29.77 -15.76 23.66
C TRP A 291 30.07 -16.00 25.15
N ALA A 292 29.30 -16.83 25.85
CA ALA A 292 29.59 -17.21 27.24
C ALA A 292 30.53 -18.43 27.29
N ASP A 293 31.39 -18.50 28.31
CA ASP A 293 32.23 -19.66 28.57
C ASP A 293 31.35 -20.90 28.80
N TYR A 294 31.31 -21.81 27.81
CA TYR A 294 30.41 -22.99 27.76
C TYR A 294 30.56 -23.98 28.93
N SER A 295 31.57 -23.77 29.79
CA SER A 295 31.79 -24.54 31.00
C SER A 295 30.91 -24.12 32.18
N ASP A 296 30.28 -22.94 32.13
CA ASP A 296 29.49 -22.37 33.22
C ASP A 296 28.04 -22.08 32.81
N LYS A 297 27.10 -22.86 33.33
CA LYS A 297 25.67 -22.77 33.04
C LYS A 297 25.03 -21.51 33.65
N ASP A 298 25.58 -21.00 34.74
CA ASP A 298 25.04 -19.83 35.41
C ASP A 298 25.36 -18.57 34.58
N ALA A 299 26.54 -18.52 33.95
CA ALA A 299 26.93 -17.42 33.06
C ALA A 299 26.05 -17.29 31.79
N SER A 300 25.56 -18.39 31.22
CA SER A 300 24.65 -18.33 30.05
C SER A 300 23.27 -17.80 30.43
N LYS A 301 22.73 -18.30 31.55
CA LYS A 301 21.46 -17.82 32.10
C LYS A 301 21.54 -16.35 32.51
N ASP A 302 22.65 -15.91 33.10
CA ASP A 302 22.85 -14.51 33.49
C ASP A 302 22.91 -13.57 32.28
N HIS A 303 23.50 -14.01 31.16
CA HIS A 303 23.42 -13.27 29.89
C HIS A 303 22.00 -13.20 29.35
N ASN A 304 21.25 -14.30 29.43
CA ASN A 304 19.86 -14.34 28.98
C ASN A 304 18.97 -13.40 29.79
N LEU A 305 19.23 -13.29 31.09
CA LEU A 305 18.57 -12.34 31.96
C LEU A 305 19.01 -10.89 31.71
N TYR A 306 20.29 -10.66 31.37
CA TYR A 306 20.79 -9.33 31.02
C TYR A 306 20.00 -8.74 29.85
N TYR A 307 19.89 -9.45 28.73
CA TYR A 307 19.17 -8.89 27.58
C TYR A 307 17.65 -8.92 27.76
N THR A 308 17.10 -9.80 28.61
CA THR A 308 15.69 -9.74 29.02
C THR A 308 15.38 -8.40 29.69
N GLN A 309 16.29 -7.95 30.57
CA GLN A 309 16.19 -6.64 31.21
C GLN A 309 16.41 -5.50 30.21
N GLN A 310 17.40 -5.59 29.32
CA GLN A 310 17.64 -4.54 28.32
C GLN A 310 16.50 -4.41 27.29
N ALA A 311 15.84 -5.52 26.93
CA ALA A 311 14.64 -5.55 26.10
C ALA A 311 13.41 -4.96 26.80
N GLY A 312 13.47 -4.77 28.13
CA GLY A 312 12.40 -4.21 28.94
C GLY A 312 11.20 -5.13 29.08
N ILE A 313 11.41 -6.46 28.99
CA ILE A 313 10.37 -7.48 29.09
C ILE A 313 9.73 -7.47 30.48
N LYS A 314 8.40 -7.54 30.53
CA LYS A 314 7.59 -7.53 31.75
C LYS A 314 6.68 -8.73 31.83
N SER A 315 6.23 -9.03 33.04
CA SER A 315 5.20 -10.03 33.29
C SER A 315 3.94 -9.73 32.47
N GLY A 316 3.47 -10.73 31.73
CA GLY A 316 2.29 -10.61 30.86
C GLY A 316 2.56 -10.13 29.44
N ASP A 317 3.80 -9.77 29.09
CA ASP A 317 4.13 -9.39 27.71
C ASP A 317 3.96 -10.57 26.75
N TYR A 318 3.48 -10.26 25.54
CA TYR A 318 3.45 -11.17 24.41
C TYR A 318 4.64 -10.94 23.49
N ILE A 319 5.50 -11.95 23.37
CA ILE A 319 6.86 -11.82 22.82
C ILE A 319 6.99 -12.65 21.54
N LEU A 320 7.65 -12.09 20.54
CA LEU A 320 8.15 -12.83 19.38
C LEU A 320 9.66 -13.01 19.48
N ASP A 321 10.12 -14.25 19.53
CA ASP A 321 11.54 -14.63 19.39
C ASP A 321 11.81 -14.99 17.92
N ALA A 322 12.32 -14.01 17.16
CA ALA A 322 12.54 -14.10 15.72
C ALA A 322 13.95 -14.65 15.42
N GLY A 323 14.03 -15.98 15.27
CA GLY A 323 15.29 -16.72 15.12
C GLY A 323 15.68 -17.47 16.39
N CYS A 324 14.74 -18.20 16.99
CA CYS A 324 14.86 -18.72 18.36
C CYS A 324 15.88 -19.85 18.58
N GLY A 325 16.57 -20.30 17.53
CA GLY A 325 17.50 -21.43 17.63
C GLY A 325 16.78 -22.68 18.16
N ILE A 326 17.30 -23.21 19.26
CA ILE A 326 16.70 -24.34 20.00
C ILE A 326 15.90 -23.90 21.25
N GLY A 327 15.54 -22.62 21.36
CA GLY A 327 14.57 -22.12 22.34
C GLY A 327 15.13 -21.69 23.71
N GLY A 328 16.45 -21.55 23.86
CA GLY A 328 17.06 -21.19 25.14
C GLY A 328 16.58 -19.86 25.75
N PRO A 329 16.64 -18.73 25.03
CA PRO A 329 16.09 -17.45 25.51
C PRO A 329 14.66 -17.55 25.95
N ALA A 330 13.81 -18.17 25.12
CA ALA A 330 12.40 -18.29 25.37
C ALA A 330 12.14 -19.04 26.69
N ILE A 331 12.87 -20.14 26.94
CA ILE A 331 12.76 -20.91 28.18
C ILE A 331 13.17 -20.08 29.39
N ASP A 332 14.29 -19.36 29.33
CA ASP A 332 14.78 -18.55 30.45
C ASP A 332 13.86 -17.36 30.74
N ILE A 333 13.40 -16.65 29.70
CA ILE A 333 12.45 -15.54 29.82
C ILE A 333 11.15 -16.02 30.45
N ALA A 334 10.56 -17.11 29.96
CA ALA A 334 9.30 -17.62 30.49
C ALA A 334 9.45 -18.17 31.92
N SER A 335 10.60 -18.76 32.24
CA SER A 335 10.89 -19.29 33.59
C SER A 335 11.05 -18.19 34.64
N THR A 336 11.57 -17.04 34.26
CA THR A 336 11.94 -15.96 35.20
C THR A 336 10.97 -14.78 35.19
N THR A 337 10.18 -14.64 34.13
CA THR A 337 9.17 -13.58 33.99
C THR A 337 7.78 -14.24 33.95
N PRO A 338 6.99 -14.19 35.03
CA PRO A 338 5.67 -14.83 35.07
C PRO A 338 4.72 -14.34 33.96
N SER A 339 3.77 -15.18 33.57
CA SER A 339 2.67 -14.82 32.67
C SER A 339 3.02 -14.31 31.26
N THR A 340 4.31 -14.22 30.87
CA THR A 340 4.70 -13.96 29.48
C THR A 340 4.30 -15.11 28.57
N LEU A 341 3.91 -14.76 27.36
CA LEU A 341 3.63 -15.68 26.27
C LEU A 341 4.67 -15.44 25.17
N ILE A 342 5.22 -16.52 24.60
CA ILE A 342 6.29 -16.43 23.61
C ILE A 342 5.92 -17.23 22.37
N GLU A 343 5.85 -16.54 21.23
CA GLU A 343 5.92 -17.15 19.92
C GLU A 343 7.37 -17.15 19.45
N ALA A 344 7.90 -18.31 19.13
CA ALA A 344 9.28 -18.48 18.74
C ALA A 344 9.32 -19.02 17.30
N ILE A 345 10.06 -18.36 16.41
CA ILE A 345 10.20 -18.79 15.01
C ILE A 345 11.64 -19.13 14.68
N ASN A 346 11.84 -20.16 13.87
CA ASN A 346 13.14 -20.51 13.30
C ASN A 346 12.96 -21.17 11.93
N LEU A 347 13.94 -21.00 11.04
CA LEU A 347 13.94 -21.52 9.67
C LEU A 347 14.28 -23.02 9.59
N SER A 348 15.09 -23.53 10.51
CA SER A 348 15.53 -24.94 10.50
C SER A 348 14.49 -25.87 11.12
N SER A 349 14.10 -26.91 10.37
CA SER A 349 13.14 -27.92 10.85
C SER A 349 13.72 -28.74 12.00
N GLU A 350 15.01 -29.05 11.94
CA GLU A 350 15.69 -29.81 13.01
C GLU A 350 15.82 -28.98 14.29
N GLN A 351 16.18 -27.69 14.19
CA GLN A 351 16.24 -26.83 15.38
C GLN A 351 14.87 -26.58 16.00
N VAL A 352 13.83 -26.38 15.18
CA VAL A 352 12.43 -26.26 15.65
C VAL A 352 12.01 -27.52 16.40
N LYS A 353 12.37 -28.72 15.90
CA LYS A 353 12.09 -29.99 16.57
C LYS A 353 12.80 -30.07 17.93
N GLN A 354 14.06 -29.69 18.01
CA GLN A 354 14.79 -29.66 19.29
C GLN A 354 14.22 -28.63 20.26
N ALA A 355 13.86 -27.43 19.78
CA ALA A 355 13.25 -26.39 20.61
C ALA A 355 11.97 -26.87 21.27
N ARG A 356 11.09 -27.56 20.52
CA ARG A 356 9.86 -28.15 21.06
C ARG A 356 10.14 -29.19 22.15
N ILE A 357 11.17 -30.02 21.98
CA ILE A 357 11.59 -31.00 22.99
C ILE A 357 12.05 -30.27 24.27
N GLN A 358 12.88 -29.25 24.15
CA GLN A 358 13.40 -28.51 25.29
C GLN A 358 12.31 -27.74 26.04
N VAL A 359 11.42 -27.07 25.32
CA VAL A 359 10.25 -26.38 25.90
C VAL A 359 9.36 -27.36 26.67
N ALA A 360 9.12 -28.55 26.12
CA ALA A 360 8.35 -29.59 26.79
C ALA A 360 9.04 -30.14 28.03
N GLN A 361 10.36 -30.36 27.98
CA GLN A 361 11.16 -30.80 29.13
C GLN A 361 11.23 -29.74 30.24
N ALA A 362 11.16 -28.45 29.89
CA ALA A 362 11.07 -27.35 30.83
C ALA A 362 9.65 -27.16 31.41
N GLY A 363 8.64 -27.86 30.87
CA GLY A 363 7.25 -27.75 31.32
C GLY A 363 6.57 -26.43 30.94
N LEU A 364 7.03 -25.79 29.85
CA LEU A 364 6.59 -24.46 29.42
C LEU A 364 5.78 -24.45 28.10
N SER A 365 5.29 -25.62 27.67
CA SER A 365 4.55 -25.78 26.40
C SER A 365 3.25 -24.99 26.33
N ASP A 366 2.71 -24.57 27.46
CA ASP A 366 1.54 -23.70 27.59
C ASP A 366 1.88 -22.21 27.37
N ARG A 367 3.16 -21.84 27.50
CA ARG A 367 3.65 -20.45 27.42
C ARG A 367 4.55 -20.17 26.23
N ILE A 368 5.24 -21.18 25.70
CA ILE A 368 6.15 -21.05 24.56
C ILE A 368 5.67 -21.94 23.42
N ARG A 369 5.47 -21.34 22.24
CA ARG A 369 5.13 -22.05 21.00
C ARG A 369 6.24 -21.83 19.98
N VAL A 370 6.68 -22.92 19.33
CA VAL A 370 7.79 -22.89 18.36
C VAL A 370 7.27 -23.26 16.97
N THR A 371 7.48 -22.38 16.00
CA THR A 371 7.00 -22.46 14.63
C THR A 371 8.15 -22.41 13.63
N GLU A 372 8.09 -23.24 12.58
CA GLU A 372 9.04 -23.13 11.47
C GLU A 372 8.64 -21.96 10.56
N ALA A 373 9.48 -20.93 10.43
CA ALA A 373 9.19 -19.76 9.60
C ALA A 373 10.43 -18.93 9.23
N ASP A 374 10.30 -18.12 8.17
CA ASP A 374 11.29 -17.14 7.73
C ASP A 374 11.05 -15.78 8.40
N LEU A 375 12.10 -15.17 8.96
CA LEU A 375 12.06 -13.83 9.56
C LEU A 375 11.74 -12.71 8.56
N HIS A 376 11.85 -12.96 7.25
CA HIS A 376 11.41 -12.04 6.20
C HIS A 376 9.91 -12.16 5.83
N SER A 377 9.20 -13.10 6.46
CA SER A 377 7.77 -13.35 6.26
C SER A 377 7.17 -13.93 7.54
N ILE A 378 7.09 -13.10 8.59
CA ILE A 378 6.69 -13.53 9.93
C ILE A 378 5.19 -13.93 9.90
N PRO A 379 4.83 -15.18 10.26
CA PRO A 379 3.48 -15.74 10.05
C PRO A 379 2.47 -15.30 11.11
N PHE A 380 2.55 -14.04 11.55
CA PHE A 380 1.70 -13.45 12.57
C PHE A 380 1.14 -12.10 12.07
N GLN A 381 -0.04 -11.74 12.57
CA GLN A 381 -0.77 -10.54 12.12
C GLN A 381 -0.10 -9.22 12.56
N TYR A 382 -0.56 -8.10 12.02
CA TYR A 382 -0.06 -6.78 12.38
C TYR A 382 -0.31 -6.48 13.87
N GLY A 383 0.66 -5.91 14.56
CA GLY A 383 0.41 -5.21 15.81
C GLY A 383 0.11 -6.06 17.04
N VAL A 384 0.60 -7.31 17.11
CA VAL A 384 0.25 -8.24 18.20
C VAL A 384 1.28 -8.39 19.28
N PHE A 385 2.56 -8.18 18.98
CA PHE A 385 3.61 -8.41 19.97
C PHE A 385 3.94 -7.14 20.72
N ASP A 386 4.19 -7.31 22.02
CA ASP A 386 4.68 -6.28 22.91
C ASP A 386 6.18 -6.09 22.73
N VAL A 387 6.89 -7.20 22.49
CA VAL A 387 8.35 -7.25 22.29
C VAL A 387 8.68 -8.17 21.12
N VAL A 388 9.57 -7.74 20.23
CA VAL A 388 10.21 -8.58 19.22
C VAL A 388 11.70 -8.67 19.54
N LEU A 389 12.20 -9.89 19.65
CA LEU A 389 13.60 -10.21 19.89
C LEU A 389 14.22 -10.74 18.59
N MET A 390 15.39 -10.21 18.23
CA MET A 390 16.26 -10.75 17.20
C MET A 390 17.62 -11.01 17.83
N LEU A 391 17.84 -12.23 18.28
CA LEU A 391 19.05 -12.65 18.98
C LEU A 391 19.91 -13.46 18.01
N GLU A 392 20.99 -12.85 17.53
CA GLU A 392 21.98 -13.44 16.61
C GLU A 392 21.34 -13.95 15.30
N SER A 393 20.23 -13.36 14.89
CA SER A 393 19.41 -13.82 13.76
C SER A 393 19.34 -12.83 12.58
N LEU A 394 19.54 -11.53 12.82
CA LEU A 394 19.43 -10.51 11.78
C LEU A 394 20.60 -10.61 10.79
N GLY A 395 21.79 -11.01 11.25
CA GLY A 395 22.95 -11.19 10.38
C GLY A 395 22.78 -12.24 9.28
N TYR A 396 21.88 -13.21 9.42
CA TYR A 396 21.56 -14.15 8.34
C TYR A 396 20.77 -13.50 7.19
N SER A 397 20.19 -12.31 7.41
CA SER A 397 19.39 -11.61 6.40
C SER A 397 20.26 -10.89 5.36
N LYS A 398 20.05 -11.22 4.08
CA LYS A 398 20.53 -10.41 2.95
C LYS A 398 19.70 -9.16 2.69
N THR A 399 18.49 -9.09 3.23
CA THR A 399 17.56 -7.97 3.07
C THR A 399 17.08 -7.47 4.43
N ARG A 400 18.02 -7.04 5.29
CA ARG A 400 17.73 -6.56 6.67
C ARG A 400 16.57 -5.56 6.74
N PRO A 401 16.41 -4.58 5.83
CA PRO A 401 15.26 -3.68 5.87
C PRO A 401 13.90 -4.41 5.74
N LYS A 402 13.84 -5.55 5.03
CA LYS A 402 12.62 -6.36 4.94
C LYS A 402 12.33 -7.09 6.26
N ALA A 403 13.35 -7.70 6.87
CA ALA A 403 13.25 -8.33 8.19
C ALA A 403 12.81 -7.34 9.27
N LEU A 404 13.41 -6.15 9.29
CA LEU A 404 13.08 -5.06 10.21
C LEU A 404 11.66 -4.53 9.98
N ARG A 405 11.18 -4.44 8.73
CA ARG A 405 9.77 -4.10 8.43
C ARG A 405 8.81 -5.15 8.94
N GLU A 406 9.13 -6.43 8.83
CA GLU A 406 8.30 -7.50 9.38
C GLU A 406 8.24 -7.44 10.92
N ALA A 407 9.36 -7.16 11.59
CA ALA A 407 9.37 -6.90 13.03
C ALA A 407 8.52 -5.67 13.40
N TYR A 408 8.65 -4.57 12.65
CA TYR A 408 7.84 -3.36 12.84
C TYR A 408 6.35 -3.63 12.64
N ARG A 409 6.00 -4.44 11.63
CA ARG A 409 4.63 -4.88 11.34
C ARG A 409 4.06 -5.69 12.49
N ALA A 410 4.83 -6.63 13.02
CA ALA A 410 4.40 -7.56 14.05
C ALA A 410 4.22 -6.90 15.44
N LEU A 411 4.99 -5.83 15.74
CA LEU A 411 4.88 -5.07 16.99
C LEU A 411 3.61 -4.22 17.08
N ARG A 412 2.95 -4.22 18.23
CA ARG A 412 1.88 -3.25 18.56
C ARG A 412 2.44 -1.82 18.63
N PRO A 413 1.63 -0.77 18.42
CA PRO A 413 2.04 0.59 18.74
C PRO A 413 2.58 0.69 20.17
N GLY A 414 3.76 1.27 20.35
CA GLY A 414 4.45 1.33 21.64
C GLY A 414 5.27 0.10 22.01
N GLY A 415 5.23 -0.98 21.22
CA GLY A 415 6.02 -2.19 21.44
C GLY A 415 7.52 -1.97 21.17
N SER A 416 8.37 -2.84 21.72
CA SER A 416 9.83 -2.71 21.65
C SER A 416 10.48 -3.74 20.74
N LEU A 417 11.45 -3.29 19.95
CA LEU A 417 12.37 -4.14 19.22
C LEU A 417 13.70 -4.20 19.97
N TYR A 418 14.20 -5.41 20.21
CA TYR A 418 15.51 -5.66 20.77
C TYR A 418 16.32 -6.56 19.83
N ILE A 419 17.49 -6.08 19.42
CA ILE A 419 18.42 -6.80 18.56
C ILE A 419 19.73 -6.97 19.32
N LYS A 420 20.27 -8.19 19.35
CA LYS A 420 21.63 -8.49 19.80
C LYS A 420 22.29 -9.29 18.69
N ASP A 421 23.35 -8.80 18.07
CA ASP A 421 23.90 -9.42 16.86
C ASP A 421 25.41 -9.14 16.69
N LEU A 422 26.03 -9.75 15.69
CA LEU A 422 27.41 -9.50 15.27
C LEU A 422 27.46 -8.33 14.29
N PHE A 423 28.28 -7.34 14.61
CA PHE A 423 28.50 -6.17 13.76
C PHE A 423 29.96 -6.03 13.40
N CYS A 424 30.25 -5.30 12.34
CA CYS A 424 31.62 -4.87 12.07
C CYS A 424 31.96 -3.68 12.97
N LYS A 425 33.22 -3.59 13.41
CA LYS A 425 33.72 -2.42 14.14
C LYS A 425 33.57 -1.15 13.29
N GLU A 426 33.39 -0.02 13.95
CA GLU A 426 33.30 1.28 13.28
C GLU A 426 34.66 1.73 12.70
N GLY A 427 34.63 2.51 11.62
CA GLY A 427 35.81 3.16 11.05
C GLY A 427 36.53 2.38 9.92
N LEU A 428 37.72 2.86 9.56
CA LEU A 428 38.51 2.28 8.46
C LEU A 428 39.15 0.95 8.90
N LEU A 429 38.82 -0.11 8.17
CA LEU A 429 39.40 -1.44 8.37
C LEU A 429 40.77 -1.53 7.70
N SER A 430 41.73 -2.18 8.35
CA SER A 430 43.00 -2.56 7.74
C SER A 430 42.79 -3.57 6.61
N HIS A 431 43.78 -3.70 5.72
CA HIS A 431 43.72 -4.66 4.61
C HIS A 431 43.49 -6.10 5.11
N GLN A 432 44.13 -6.50 6.21
CA GLN A 432 43.96 -7.83 6.79
C GLN A 432 42.55 -8.05 7.32
N GLU A 433 41.98 -7.04 7.99
CA GLU A 433 40.61 -7.10 8.52
C GLU A 433 39.56 -7.18 7.42
N GLN A 434 39.75 -6.43 6.33
CA GLN A 434 38.88 -6.53 5.15
C GLN A 434 38.95 -7.91 4.52
N GLN A 435 40.16 -8.46 4.40
CA GLN A 435 40.38 -9.79 3.84
C GLN A 435 39.73 -10.89 4.70
N ASP A 436 39.91 -10.84 6.02
CA ASP A 436 39.31 -11.84 6.94
C ASP A 436 37.78 -11.71 6.98
N LEU A 437 37.25 -10.48 6.98
CA LEU A 437 35.81 -10.24 6.90
C LEU A 437 35.21 -10.77 5.58
N SER A 438 35.89 -10.56 4.45
CA SER A 438 35.45 -11.03 3.13
C SER A 438 35.43 -12.56 3.01
N GLN A 439 36.22 -13.25 3.83
CA GLN A 439 36.21 -14.72 3.93
C GLN A 439 35.15 -15.21 4.94
N PHE A 440 35.00 -14.52 6.07
CA PHE A 440 34.07 -14.88 7.13
C PHE A 440 32.61 -14.86 6.65
N GLN A 441 32.17 -13.73 6.08
CA GLN A 441 30.76 -13.52 5.72
C GLN A 441 30.17 -14.59 4.78
N PRO A 442 30.82 -14.96 3.65
CA PRO A 442 30.30 -16.02 2.78
C PRO A 442 30.44 -17.42 3.40
N ARG A 443 31.45 -17.66 4.24
CA ARG A 443 31.66 -18.96 4.90
C ARG A 443 30.59 -19.26 5.96
N HIS A 444 30.17 -18.23 6.68
CA HIS A 444 29.17 -18.33 7.76
C HIS A 444 27.77 -17.90 7.33
N LEU A 445 27.58 -17.48 6.07
CA LEU A 445 26.32 -16.93 5.54
C LEU A 445 25.78 -15.76 6.38
N TYR A 446 26.69 -14.98 6.96
CA TYR A 446 26.41 -13.99 7.99
C TYR A 446 26.89 -12.61 7.54
N HIS A 447 26.02 -11.62 7.55
CA HIS A 447 26.30 -10.25 7.16
C HIS A 447 26.48 -9.37 8.39
N THR A 448 27.60 -8.67 8.45
CA THR A 448 28.01 -7.87 9.61
C THR A 448 28.24 -6.41 9.19
N PRO A 449 27.18 -5.59 9.05
CA PRO A 449 27.35 -4.16 8.82
C PRO A 449 27.95 -3.48 10.07
N PRO A 450 28.46 -2.24 9.95
CA PRO A 450 28.72 -1.41 11.13
C PRO A 450 27.45 -1.26 12.00
N LEU A 451 27.63 -1.21 13.32
CA LEU A 451 26.51 -1.14 14.27
C LEU A 451 25.68 0.15 14.07
N SER A 452 26.36 1.26 13.78
CA SER A 452 25.74 2.55 13.48
C SER A 452 24.87 2.50 12.22
N GLN A 453 25.30 1.77 11.18
CA GLN A 453 24.52 1.54 9.97
C GLN A 453 23.27 0.70 10.25
N ALA A 454 23.39 -0.40 11.00
CA ALA A 454 22.24 -1.23 11.35
C ALA A 454 21.21 -0.46 12.20
N ALA A 455 21.66 0.39 13.14
CA ALA A 455 20.77 1.26 13.90
C ALA A 455 20.06 2.29 13.01
N GLU A 456 20.73 2.81 11.98
CA GLU A 456 20.10 3.70 11.01
C GLU A 456 19.06 2.99 10.14
N GLU A 457 19.34 1.75 9.72
CA GLU A 457 18.34 0.90 9.03
C GLU A 457 17.09 0.70 9.90
N VAL A 458 17.25 0.55 11.22
CA VAL A 458 16.12 0.49 12.19
C VAL A 458 15.35 1.81 12.23
N ARG A 459 16.02 2.97 12.26
CA ARG A 459 15.35 4.29 12.21
C ARG A 459 14.56 4.49 10.92
N LEU A 460 15.15 4.17 9.77
CA LEU A 460 14.53 4.34 8.45
C LEU A 460 13.27 3.49 8.26
N VAL A 461 13.12 2.40 9.02
CA VAL A 461 11.88 1.59 9.03
C VAL A 461 10.74 2.28 9.78
N GLY A 462 11.03 3.31 10.59
CA GLY A 462 10.04 4.08 11.35
C GLY A 462 10.06 3.83 12.85
N PHE A 463 11.08 3.15 13.38
CA PHE A 463 11.27 3.02 14.81
C PHE A 463 11.80 4.32 15.44
N GLU A 464 11.32 4.64 16.63
CA GLU A 464 11.76 5.75 17.48
C GLU A 464 12.62 5.23 18.65
N ASP A 465 13.22 6.15 19.42
CA ASP A 465 14.08 5.83 20.57
C ASP A 465 15.20 4.82 20.22
N VAL A 466 15.75 4.90 19.00
CA VAL A 466 16.75 3.94 18.52
C VAL A 466 18.10 4.21 19.18
N ASN A 467 18.41 3.38 20.17
CA ASN A 467 19.64 3.37 20.94
C ASN A 467 20.44 2.12 20.61
N TRP A 468 21.76 2.24 20.49
CA TRP A 468 22.63 1.11 20.24
C TRP A 468 23.89 1.21 21.07
N LYS A 469 24.48 0.05 21.38
CA LYS A 469 25.66 -0.04 22.25
C LYS A 469 26.54 -1.21 21.81
N ASP A 470 27.84 -0.98 21.77
CA ASP A 470 28.83 -2.06 21.75
C ASP A 470 28.88 -2.71 23.14
N ILE A 471 28.57 -4.00 23.19
CA ILE A 471 28.50 -4.80 24.40
C ILE A 471 29.58 -5.87 24.44
N SER A 472 30.61 -5.78 23.60
CA SER A 472 31.69 -6.77 23.48
C SER A 472 32.36 -7.07 24.82
N GLU A 473 32.67 -6.05 25.62
CA GLU A 473 33.23 -6.23 26.98
C GLU A 473 32.21 -6.87 27.94
N THR A 474 30.93 -6.51 27.82
CA THR A 474 29.85 -6.97 28.70
C THR A 474 29.60 -8.47 28.54
N VAL A 475 29.78 -8.99 27.32
CA VAL A 475 29.54 -10.40 26.97
C VAL A 475 30.83 -11.21 26.82
N ASN A 476 31.98 -10.64 27.20
CA ASN A 476 33.31 -11.26 27.08
C ASN A 476 33.60 -11.79 25.65
N PHE A 477 33.29 -10.96 24.66
CA PHE A 477 33.29 -11.32 23.25
C PHE A 477 34.67 -11.74 22.71
N ASP A 478 35.75 -11.28 23.34
CA ASP A 478 37.12 -11.63 22.97
C ASP A 478 37.37 -13.15 23.00
N LYS A 479 36.76 -13.87 23.95
CA LYS A 479 36.86 -15.34 23.99
C LYS A 479 36.25 -16.02 22.77
N PHE A 480 35.15 -15.47 22.26
CA PHE A 480 34.48 -15.98 21.07
C PHE A 480 35.26 -15.65 19.81
N LEU A 481 35.80 -14.43 19.69
CA LEU A 481 36.69 -14.05 18.60
C LEU A 481 37.91 -14.95 18.54
N ASP A 482 38.54 -15.24 19.68
CA ASP A 482 39.65 -16.17 19.78
C ASP A 482 39.29 -17.58 19.30
N PHE A 483 38.11 -18.08 19.70
CA PHE A 483 37.61 -19.39 19.29
C PHE A 483 37.38 -19.45 17.77
N ILE A 484 36.72 -18.44 17.19
CA ILE A 484 36.47 -18.38 15.75
C ILE A 484 37.77 -18.18 14.97
N ALA A 485 38.67 -17.33 15.43
CA ALA A 485 39.96 -17.12 14.78
C ALA A 485 40.78 -18.42 14.70
N ARG A 486 40.89 -19.15 15.83
CA ARG A 486 41.64 -20.41 15.91
C ARG A 486 41.05 -21.54 15.05
N ASN A 487 39.72 -21.66 15.02
CA ASN A 487 39.05 -22.74 14.26
C ASN A 487 38.73 -22.36 12.81
N GLY A 488 38.66 -21.06 12.51
CA GLY A 488 38.32 -20.52 11.21
C GLY A 488 39.52 -20.17 10.34
N GLY A 489 40.71 -20.00 10.94
CA GLY A 489 41.94 -19.59 10.25
C GLY A 489 42.00 -18.09 9.97
N PHE A 490 41.31 -17.28 10.76
CA PHE A 490 41.30 -15.82 10.63
C PHE A 490 42.38 -15.20 11.53
N GLN A 491 42.99 -14.10 11.11
CA GLN A 491 44.07 -13.45 11.85
C GLN A 491 43.58 -12.25 12.65
N ASN A 492 42.65 -11.46 12.09
CA ASN A 492 42.11 -10.27 12.73
C ASN A 492 40.68 -10.01 12.23
N LEU A 493 39.67 -10.62 12.87
CA LEU A 493 38.26 -10.39 12.54
C LEU A 493 37.79 -9.07 13.17
N PRO A 494 37.35 -8.09 12.38
CA PRO A 494 36.92 -6.79 12.89
C PRO A 494 35.46 -6.83 13.36
N LEU A 495 35.08 -7.83 14.17
CA LEU A 495 33.71 -8.01 14.64
C LEU A 495 33.55 -7.49 16.07
N ILE A 496 32.35 -7.04 16.39
CA ILE A 496 31.92 -6.66 17.74
C ILE A 496 30.55 -7.27 18.03
N ALA A 497 30.23 -7.43 19.31
CA ALA A 497 28.90 -7.73 19.78
C ALA A 497 28.13 -6.42 20.02
N GLY A 498 27.02 -6.22 19.31
CA GLY A 498 26.20 -5.01 19.45
C GLY A 498 24.80 -5.32 19.93
N GLU A 499 24.20 -4.37 20.65
CA GLU A 499 22.76 -4.34 20.90
C GLU A 499 22.12 -3.10 20.26
N ILE A 500 20.87 -3.25 19.80
CA ILE A 500 20.01 -2.16 19.33
C ILE A 500 18.66 -2.28 20.04
N ARG A 501 18.21 -1.17 20.63
CA ARG A 501 16.92 -1.02 21.30
C ARG A 501 16.13 0.06 20.58
N ALA A 502 14.88 -0.24 20.28
CA ALA A 502 14.03 0.65 19.53
C ALA A 502 12.56 0.47 19.93
N LYS A 503 11.74 1.49 19.71
CA LYS A 503 10.30 1.43 19.98
C LYS A 503 9.49 1.76 18.76
N LYS A 504 8.38 1.06 18.60
CA LYS A 504 7.34 1.46 17.67
C LYS A 504 6.59 2.66 18.28
N PRO A 505 6.29 3.73 17.52
CA PRO A 505 5.53 4.86 18.02
C PRO A 505 4.21 4.42 18.69
N LYS A 506 3.86 5.01 19.85
CA LYS A 506 2.64 4.66 20.64
C LYS A 506 1.35 5.13 19.98
N THR A 507 1.42 6.21 19.24
CA THR A 507 0.35 6.73 18.41
C THR A 507 0.67 6.37 16.97
N PHE A 508 -0.34 5.97 16.18
CA PHE A 508 -0.26 6.31 14.76
C PHE A 508 -0.10 7.82 14.73
N SER A 509 1.09 8.30 14.35
CA SER A 509 1.31 9.71 14.12
C SER A 509 0.42 10.11 12.95
N TYR A 510 -0.79 10.59 13.28
CA TYR A 510 -1.37 11.66 12.51
C TYR A 510 -0.39 12.82 12.66
N VAL A 511 0.44 13.03 11.64
CA VAL A 511 1.19 14.27 11.51
C VAL A 511 0.14 15.36 11.37
N THR A 512 -0.17 16.00 12.49
CA THR A 512 -0.85 17.28 12.52
C THR A 512 0.26 18.31 12.46
N PRO A 513 0.44 19.06 11.36
CA PRO A 513 1.49 20.06 11.26
C PRO A 513 1.11 21.28 12.09
N SER A 514 1.31 21.21 13.41
CA SER A 514 1.45 22.41 14.25
C SER A 514 2.11 22.05 15.57
N GLN A 515 3.42 22.21 15.63
CA GLN A 515 4.17 22.89 16.69
C GLN A 515 5.66 22.61 16.46
N GLY A 516 6.40 23.68 16.18
CA GLY A 516 7.82 23.63 15.86
C GLY A 516 8.65 23.17 17.05
N LEU A 517 9.65 22.35 16.74
CA LEU A 517 10.84 22.17 17.56
C LEU A 517 12.04 22.31 16.63
N GLU A 518 12.93 23.21 17.03
CA GLU A 518 14.16 23.57 16.37
C GLU A 518 14.98 22.32 16.02
N ILE A 519 15.39 22.25 14.76
CA ILE A 519 16.21 21.17 14.21
C ILE A 519 17.67 21.40 14.64
N PRO A 520 18.31 20.49 15.40
CA PRO A 520 19.76 20.49 15.51
C PRO A 520 20.35 20.06 14.17
N ALA A 521 21.26 20.88 13.65
CA ALA A 521 21.94 20.82 12.35
C ALA A 521 21.94 19.44 11.62
N GLN A 522 21.27 19.43 10.45
CA GLN A 522 21.14 18.32 9.50
C GLN A 522 22.46 17.91 8.83
N SER A 523 22.63 16.60 8.66
CA SER A 523 23.28 16.05 7.47
C SER A 523 22.23 15.97 6.34
N LYS A 524 22.53 16.60 5.20
CA LYS A 524 21.58 17.04 4.16
C LYS A 524 20.85 15.90 3.42
N THR A 525 19.56 15.70 3.71
CA THR A 525 18.60 15.16 2.73
C THR A 525 18.29 16.26 1.70
N SER A 526 18.33 15.91 0.42
CA SER A 526 18.04 16.85 -0.67
C SER A 526 16.56 17.26 -0.63
N ARG A 527 16.28 18.54 -0.38
CA ARG A 527 14.93 19.13 -0.44
C ARG A 527 14.50 19.46 -1.88
N LEU A 528 14.98 18.71 -2.88
CA LEU A 528 14.70 18.98 -4.29
C LEU A 528 13.51 18.15 -4.77
N VAL A 529 12.66 18.76 -5.60
CA VAL A 529 11.50 18.14 -6.22
C VAL A 529 11.56 18.35 -7.73
N TYR A 530 11.24 17.31 -8.50
CA TYR A 530 10.95 17.42 -9.93
C TYR A 530 9.65 16.66 -10.20
N ALA A 531 8.53 17.38 -10.27
CA ALA A 531 7.19 16.79 -10.32
C ALA A 531 6.55 16.97 -11.71
N LEU A 532 5.67 16.04 -12.07
CA LEU A 532 4.84 16.12 -13.27
C LEU A 532 3.37 16.14 -12.87
N GLY A 533 2.51 16.72 -13.70
CA GLY A 533 1.08 16.74 -13.42
C GLY A 533 0.29 17.65 -14.36
N THR A 534 -0.84 18.13 -13.85
CA THR A 534 -1.64 19.23 -14.41
C THR A 534 -1.74 20.34 -13.37
N LEU A 535 -1.93 21.58 -13.83
CA LEU A 535 -2.12 22.72 -12.95
C LEU A 535 -3.56 22.81 -12.45
N GLY A 536 -3.70 23.47 -11.32
CA GLY A 536 -4.98 23.88 -10.78
C GLY A 536 -4.80 25.06 -9.86
N TYR A 537 -5.92 25.55 -9.34
CA TYR A 537 -5.94 26.59 -8.33
C TYR A 537 -6.99 26.25 -7.29
N ASP A 538 -6.76 26.73 -6.07
CA ASP A 538 -7.65 26.58 -4.94
C ASP A 538 -7.73 27.91 -4.17
N PHE A 539 -8.90 28.18 -3.58
CA PHE A 539 -9.17 29.45 -2.90
C PHE A 539 -8.73 29.46 -1.43
N GLY A 540 -8.50 28.29 -0.83
CA GLY A 540 -8.18 28.09 0.58
C GLY A 540 -9.33 28.38 1.55
N THR A 541 -9.99 29.53 1.40
CA THR A 541 -11.06 30.01 2.29
C THR A 541 -12.27 30.52 1.52
N GLU A 542 -13.44 30.53 2.17
CA GLU A 542 -14.66 31.11 1.62
C GLU A 542 -14.51 32.61 1.34
N ALA A 543 -13.73 33.33 2.15
CA ALA A 543 -13.50 34.77 1.95
C ALA A 543 -12.75 35.06 0.64
N TRP A 544 -11.72 34.26 0.34
CA TRP A 544 -10.97 34.38 -0.91
C TRP A 544 -11.82 33.98 -2.10
N ARG A 545 -12.55 32.86 -2.02
CA ARG A 545 -13.50 32.45 -3.05
C ARG A 545 -14.55 33.53 -3.35
N ASP A 546 -15.11 34.14 -2.30
CA ASP A 546 -16.13 35.17 -2.44
C ASP A 546 -15.57 36.45 -3.08
N SER A 547 -14.31 36.80 -2.79
CA SER A 547 -13.62 37.93 -3.42
C SER A 547 -13.52 37.76 -4.94
N PHE A 548 -13.09 36.59 -5.42
CA PHE A 548 -13.08 36.30 -6.86
C PHE A 548 -14.48 36.32 -7.48
N LYS A 549 -15.48 35.78 -6.78
CA LYS A 549 -16.88 35.81 -7.26
C LYS A 549 -17.42 37.24 -7.43
N GLN A 550 -16.97 38.19 -6.61
CA GLN A 550 -17.39 39.60 -6.70
C GLN A 550 -16.62 40.38 -7.76
N LEU A 551 -15.33 40.06 -7.96
CA LEU A 551 -14.44 40.80 -8.86
C LEU A 551 -14.50 40.31 -10.31
N MET A 552 -14.77 39.02 -10.52
CA MET A 552 -14.85 38.44 -11.87
C MET A 552 -16.08 38.96 -12.62
N PRO A 553 -15.93 39.40 -13.89
CA PRO A 553 -17.06 39.81 -14.70
C PRO A 553 -17.90 38.59 -15.12
N GLY A 554 -19.21 38.79 -15.32
CA GLY A 554 -20.03 37.81 -16.00
C GLY A 554 -19.65 37.73 -17.48
N LEU A 555 -19.84 36.55 -18.09
CA LEU A 555 -19.51 36.31 -19.49
C LEU A 555 -20.76 36.48 -20.36
N GLU A 556 -20.71 37.29 -21.40
CA GLU A 556 -21.80 37.41 -22.38
C GLU A 556 -21.59 36.42 -23.52
N ILE A 557 -22.45 35.40 -23.62
CA ILE A 557 -22.46 34.44 -24.72
C ILE A 557 -23.78 34.58 -25.46
N ASP A 558 -23.73 34.92 -26.75
CA ASP A 558 -24.90 35.01 -27.64
C ASP A 558 -26.06 35.85 -27.05
N GLY A 559 -25.74 36.96 -26.37
CA GLY A 559 -26.71 37.86 -25.73
C GLY A 559 -27.28 37.36 -24.40
N THR A 560 -26.76 36.26 -23.85
CA THR A 560 -27.08 35.75 -22.51
C THR A 560 -25.92 36.01 -21.56
N VAL A 561 -26.18 36.73 -20.46
CA VAL A 561 -25.18 37.00 -19.43
C VAL A 561 -25.08 35.79 -18.50
N VAL A 562 -23.99 35.04 -18.61
CA VAL A 562 -23.61 33.98 -17.70
C VAL A 562 -22.94 34.60 -16.47
N PRO A 563 -23.41 34.32 -15.24
CA PRO A 563 -22.81 34.88 -14.04
C PRO A 563 -21.37 34.36 -13.87
N ALA A 564 -20.53 35.18 -13.24
CA ALA A 564 -19.15 34.81 -12.95
C ALA A 564 -19.08 33.51 -12.14
N ASN A 565 -18.36 32.54 -12.68
CA ASN A 565 -18.09 31.26 -12.04
C ASN A 565 -16.59 31.12 -11.80
N PRO A 566 -16.09 31.42 -10.59
CA PRO A 566 -14.66 31.33 -10.31
C PRO A 566 -14.12 29.89 -10.36
N TYR A 567 -14.97 28.86 -10.41
CA TYR A 567 -14.56 27.47 -10.61
C TYR A 567 -14.40 27.09 -12.10
N ASP A 568 -14.87 27.92 -13.04
CA ASP A 568 -14.60 27.70 -14.46
C ASP A 568 -13.19 28.24 -14.77
N ALA A 569 -12.25 27.34 -15.02
CA ALA A 569 -10.86 27.68 -15.30
C ALA A 569 -10.71 28.62 -16.52
N ARG A 570 -11.62 28.58 -17.51
CA ARG A 570 -11.58 29.52 -18.64
C ARG A 570 -11.86 30.95 -18.19
N GLN A 571 -12.93 31.14 -17.42
CA GLN A 571 -13.26 32.45 -16.85
C GLN A 571 -12.16 32.95 -15.90
N MET A 572 -11.57 32.05 -15.12
CA MET A 572 -10.46 32.40 -14.22
C MET A 572 -9.23 32.85 -15.00
N VAL A 573 -8.84 32.13 -16.06
CA VAL A 573 -7.73 32.51 -16.93
C VAL A 573 -7.96 33.88 -17.57
N ASP A 574 -9.16 34.12 -18.11
CA ASP A 574 -9.52 35.42 -18.71
C ASP A 574 -9.39 36.55 -17.67
N TYR A 575 -9.92 36.33 -16.46
CA TYR A 575 -9.84 37.30 -15.37
C TYR A 575 -8.39 37.58 -14.94
N LEU A 576 -7.57 36.53 -14.81
CA LEU A 576 -6.18 36.61 -14.41
C LEU A 576 -5.29 37.27 -15.48
N PHE A 577 -5.65 37.15 -16.76
CA PHE A 577 -4.97 37.83 -17.86
C PHE A 577 -5.10 39.36 -17.72
N ASP A 578 -6.29 39.84 -17.40
CA ASP A 578 -6.55 41.26 -17.16
C ASP A 578 -6.07 41.74 -15.77
N ASN A 579 -5.92 40.83 -14.80
CA ASN A 579 -5.53 41.12 -13.42
C ASN A 579 -4.37 40.24 -12.92
N PRO A 580 -3.14 40.35 -13.48
CA PRO A 580 -2.06 39.42 -13.17
C PRO A 580 -1.64 39.37 -11.69
N SER A 581 -1.84 40.46 -10.94
CA SER A 581 -1.54 40.50 -9.51
C SER A 581 -2.39 39.54 -8.68
N GLU A 582 -3.60 39.21 -9.14
CA GLU A 582 -4.52 38.33 -8.42
C GLU A 582 -4.11 36.85 -8.48
N ALA A 583 -3.17 36.48 -9.35
CA ALA A 583 -2.60 35.13 -9.34
C ALA A 583 -1.93 34.80 -8.00
N LYS A 584 -1.41 35.80 -7.27
CA LYS A 584 -0.82 35.62 -5.94
C LYS A 584 -1.87 35.32 -4.86
N SER A 585 -3.13 35.68 -5.13
CA SER A 585 -4.29 35.46 -4.27
C SER A 585 -4.88 34.04 -4.44
N LEU A 586 -4.29 33.19 -5.29
CA LEU A 586 -4.69 31.79 -5.47
C LEU A 586 -3.64 30.85 -4.88
N ILE A 587 -4.10 29.72 -4.33
CA ILE A 587 -3.23 28.58 -4.04
C ILE A 587 -3.09 27.81 -5.35
N TRP A 588 -1.95 27.94 -6.02
CA TRP A 588 -1.66 27.14 -7.21
C TRP A 588 -1.38 25.71 -6.80
N THR A 589 -2.00 24.74 -7.46
CA THR A 589 -1.80 23.33 -7.18
C THR A 589 -1.15 22.63 -8.36
N LEU A 590 -0.27 21.68 -8.06
CA LEU A 590 0.14 20.65 -9.00
C LEU A 590 -0.62 19.39 -8.67
N ASN A 591 -1.34 18.86 -9.66
CA ASN A 591 -2.23 17.73 -9.50
C ASN A 591 -1.66 16.52 -10.25
N LEU A 592 -1.69 15.35 -9.60
CA LEU A 592 -1.60 14.09 -10.32
C LEU A 592 -3.03 13.64 -10.59
N GLU A 593 -3.44 13.77 -11.85
CA GLU A 593 -4.83 13.60 -12.29
C GLU A 593 -5.72 14.62 -11.57
N LEU A 594 -6.70 14.17 -10.77
CA LEU A 594 -7.60 15.05 -10.03
C LEU A 594 -7.17 15.26 -8.57
N THR A 595 -5.98 14.76 -8.19
CA THR A 595 -5.49 14.85 -6.80
C THR A 595 -4.39 15.89 -6.67
N PRO A 596 -4.61 16.98 -5.91
CA PRO A 596 -3.56 17.92 -5.54
C PRO A 596 -2.48 17.21 -4.74
N ILE A 597 -1.23 17.26 -5.22
CA ILE A 597 -0.07 16.67 -4.53
C ILE A 597 0.90 17.71 -3.97
N TYR A 598 0.91 18.92 -4.55
CA TYR A 598 1.69 20.04 -4.07
C TYR A 598 0.92 21.35 -4.24
N ALA A 599 1.17 22.29 -3.33
CA ALA A 599 0.90 23.70 -3.58
C ALA A 599 2.19 24.38 -4.08
N ILE A 600 2.05 25.24 -5.09
CA ILE A 600 3.17 25.93 -5.74
C ILE A 600 3.21 27.36 -5.21
N GLU A 601 4.31 27.72 -4.57
CA GLU A 601 4.52 29.06 -4.03
C GLU A 601 5.87 29.61 -4.52
N PRO A 602 5.90 30.49 -5.52
CA PRO A 602 7.14 31.01 -6.09
C PRO A 602 7.95 31.89 -5.12
N ILE A 603 9.28 31.85 -5.21
CA ILE A 603 10.17 32.70 -4.39
C ILE A 603 10.16 34.15 -4.91
N GLU A 604 10.12 35.13 -4.00
CA GLU A 604 9.90 36.56 -4.27
C GLU A 604 10.77 37.16 -5.39
N ALA A 605 12.03 36.72 -5.56
CA ALA A 605 12.95 37.27 -6.56
C ALA A 605 12.54 37.01 -8.02
N PHE A 606 11.84 35.91 -8.30
CA PHE A 606 11.36 35.52 -9.63
C PHE A 606 9.87 35.15 -9.64
N ALA A 607 9.15 35.50 -8.57
CA ALA A 607 7.78 35.07 -8.38
C ALA A 607 6.87 35.51 -9.53
N SER A 608 7.08 36.73 -10.05
CA SER A 608 6.30 37.26 -11.18
C SER A 608 6.39 36.37 -12.41
N ASP A 609 7.62 36.01 -12.83
CA ASP A 609 7.85 35.19 -14.02
C ASP A 609 7.27 33.78 -13.85
N VAL A 610 7.35 33.23 -12.64
CA VAL A 610 6.78 31.91 -12.34
C VAL A 610 5.25 31.97 -12.36
N TYR A 611 4.62 32.97 -11.74
CA TYR A 611 3.15 33.12 -11.81
C TYR A 611 2.66 33.32 -13.25
N GLU A 612 3.35 34.15 -14.04
CA GLU A 612 3.04 34.32 -15.47
C GLU A 612 3.17 32.99 -16.23
N THR A 613 4.21 32.20 -15.94
CA THR A 613 4.39 30.87 -16.53
C THR A 613 3.27 29.90 -16.12
N LEU A 614 2.86 29.91 -14.84
CA LEU A 614 1.75 29.08 -14.36
C LEU A 614 0.42 29.48 -15.00
N GLN A 615 0.16 30.78 -15.17
CA GLN A 615 -0.99 31.29 -15.89
C GLN A 615 -0.98 30.82 -17.35
N LEU A 616 0.13 31.00 -18.07
CA LEU A 616 0.28 30.55 -19.46
C LEU A 616 0.04 29.04 -19.60
N MET A 617 0.52 28.25 -18.65
CA MET A 617 0.30 26.80 -18.64
C MET A 617 -1.17 26.46 -18.39
N LEU A 618 -1.82 27.12 -17.43
CA LEU A 618 -3.24 26.94 -17.15
C LEU A 618 -4.12 27.39 -18.32
N THR A 619 -3.75 28.47 -19.02
CA THR A 619 -4.37 28.89 -20.27
C THR A 619 -4.30 27.78 -21.31
N GLY A 620 -3.13 27.17 -21.49
CA GLY A 620 -2.99 26.03 -22.39
C GLY A 620 -3.81 24.80 -21.97
N GLU A 621 -4.01 24.54 -20.68
CA GLU A 621 -4.82 23.41 -20.20
C GLU A 621 -6.33 23.58 -20.46
N VAL A 622 -6.81 24.81 -20.66
CA VAL A 622 -8.23 25.10 -20.96
C VAL A 622 -8.53 25.29 -22.45
N GLU A 623 -7.49 25.31 -23.29
CA GLU A 623 -7.64 25.34 -24.75
C GLU A 623 -8.29 24.04 -25.27
N PRO A 624 -8.99 24.08 -26.42
CA PRO A 624 -9.45 22.88 -27.11
C PRO A 624 -8.30 21.91 -27.42
N GLU A 625 -8.52 20.59 -27.32
CA GLU A 625 -7.47 19.57 -27.54
C GLU A 625 -6.83 19.62 -28.94
N ASP A 626 -7.51 20.19 -29.93
CA ASP A 626 -7.04 20.40 -31.30
C ASP A 626 -6.26 21.71 -31.49
N SER A 627 -6.24 22.58 -30.49
CA SER A 627 -5.46 23.83 -30.47
C SER A 627 -3.96 23.55 -30.44
N GLU A 628 -3.19 24.38 -31.14
CA GLU A 628 -1.72 24.30 -31.11
C GLU A 628 -1.13 24.73 -29.77
N ASN A 629 -1.92 25.48 -28.99
CA ASN A 629 -1.55 25.99 -27.68
C ASN A 629 -2.02 25.08 -26.53
N TYR A 630 -2.74 23.99 -26.84
CA TYR A 630 -3.22 23.06 -25.81
C TYR A 630 -2.05 22.45 -25.03
N ILE A 631 -2.14 22.46 -23.71
CA ILE A 631 -1.19 21.83 -22.80
C ILE A 631 -1.93 20.72 -22.07
N GLU A 632 -1.40 19.51 -22.16
CA GLU A 632 -2.02 18.35 -21.51
C GLU A 632 -1.38 18.07 -20.15
N ARG A 633 -0.09 18.43 -20.00
CA ARG A 633 0.77 17.99 -18.90
C ARG A 633 1.89 19.02 -18.66
N VAL A 634 2.36 19.16 -17.42
CA VAL A 634 3.45 20.08 -17.04
C VAL A 634 4.56 19.43 -16.21
N SER A 635 5.78 19.98 -16.27
CA SER A 635 6.87 19.71 -15.29
C SER A 635 7.11 20.90 -14.39
N ILE A 636 7.35 20.66 -13.10
CA ILE A 636 7.66 21.72 -12.12
C ILE A 636 8.89 21.30 -11.28
N PRO A 637 10.10 21.85 -11.57
CA PRO A 637 11.26 21.75 -10.69
C PRO A 637 11.13 22.75 -9.53
N ALA A 638 11.32 22.28 -8.30
CA ALA A 638 11.11 23.11 -7.11
C ALA A 638 11.89 22.61 -5.90
N ARG A 639 11.91 23.40 -4.83
CA ARG A 639 12.34 22.93 -3.51
C ARG A 639 11.14 22.55 -2.65
N LEU A 640 11.22 21.42 -1.97
CA LEU A 640 10.26 21.05 -0.94
C LEU A 640 10.51 21.88 0.31
N THR A 641 9.48 22.58 0.76
CA THR A 641 9.52 23.35 2.00
C THR A 641 9.08 22.51 3.18
N SER A 642 9.22 23.04 4.40
CA SER A 642 8.56 22.48 5.59
C SER A 642 7.14 22.99 5.78
N ARG A 643 6.63 23.82 4.85
CA ARG A 643 5.28 24.41 4.92
C ARG A 643 4.27 23.49 4.24
N THR A 644 3.04 23.58 4.72
CA THR A 644 1.87 22.95 4.12
C THR A 644 0.77 23.98 4.02
N VAL A 645 -0.09 23.87 3.00
CA VAL A 645 -1.30 24.68 2.89
C VAL A 645 -2.53 23.78 2.98
N LYS A 646 -3.58 24.29 3.62
CA LYS A 646 -4.89 23.64 3.66
C LYS A 646 -5.72 24.19 2.48
N LEU A 647 -6.13 23.29 1.60
CA LEU A 647 -7.00 23.60 0.47
C LEU A 647 -8.46 23.80 0.93
N PHE A 648 -9.30 24.35 0.06
CA PHE A 648 -10.72 24.58 0.30
C PHE A 648 -11.46 23.28 0.66
N SER A 649 -11.03 22.14 0.09
CA SER A 649 -11.54 20.80 0.42
C SER A 649 -11.21 20.32 1.85
N GLY A 650 -10.32 21.01 2.54
CA GLY A 650 -9.75 20.59 3.82
C GLY A 650 -8.51 19.71 3.70
N GLN A 651 -8.15 19.26 2.48
CA GLN A 651 -6.90 18.54 2.22
C GLN A 651 -5.69 19.41 2.56
N ILE A 652 -4.69 18.82 3.22
CA ILE A 652 -3.42 19.48 3.51
C ILE A 652 -2.37 18.97 2.53
N VAL A 653 -1.75 19.88 1.77
CA VAL A 653 -0.72 19.55 0.79
C VAL A 653 0.60 20.27 1.10
N PRO A 654 1.76 19.63 0.85
CA PRO A 654 3.06 20.25 1.02
C PRO A 654 3.29 21.38 0.00
N VAL A 655 4.00 22.43 0.43
CA VAL A 655 4.35 23.56 -0.44
C VAL A 655 5.71 23.32 -1.09
N ILE A 656 5.77 23.53 -2.40
CA ILE A 656 6.99 23.54 -3.21
C ILE A 656 7.28 24.95 -3.71
N GLU A 657 8.56 25.30 -3.75
CA GLU A 657 9.06 26.62 -4.14
C GLU A 657 9.90 26.52 -5.42
N PRO A 658 9.32 26.83 -6.60
CA PRO A 658 10.10 27.04 -7.81
C PRO A 658 10.98 28.28 -7.68
N GLU A 659 12.27 28.14 -8.01
CA GLU A 659 13.24 29.24 -7.92
C GLU A 659 13.20 30.16 -9.15
N ASN A 660 12.78 29.65 -10.31
CA ASN A 660 12.71 30.35 -11.60
C ASN A 660 11.95 29.47 -12.60
N ILE A 661 11.78 29.96 -13.84
CA ILE A 661 11.01 29.28 -14.90
C ILE A 661 11.76 28.11 -15.58
N ARG A 662 13.05 27.89 -15.29
CA ARG A 662 13.83 26.87 -16.02
C ARG A 662 13.39 25.47 -15.66
N GLY A 663 13.12 24.65 -16.68
CA GLY A 663 12.63 23.28 -16.52
C GLY A 663 11.13 23.18 -16.28
N MET A 664 10.43 24.32 -16.23
CA MET A 664 8.97 24.36 -16.34
C MET A 664 8.59 24.18 -17.81
N TYR A 665 8.00 23.03 -18.16
CA TYR A 665 7.58 22.72 -19.52
C TYR A 665 6.09 22.36 -19.53
N GLY A 666 5.38 22.80 -20.57
CA GLY A 666 4.05 22.29 -20.92
C GLY A 666 4.16 21.42 -22.17
N TRP A 667 3.51 20.26 -22.17
CA TRP A 667 3.55 19.33 -23.29
C TRP A 667 2.20 19.18 -23.96
N ASN A 668 2.23 19.07 -25.29
CA ASN A 668 1.10 18.69 -26.13
C ASN A 668 1.48 17.42 -26.88
N VAL A 669 0.84 16.30 -26.54
CA VAL A 669 1.16 14.99 -27.15
C VAL A 669 0.91 15.03 -28.65
N ASN A 670 -0.20 15.62 -29.11
CA ASN A 670 -0.52 15.73 -30.54
C ASN A 670 0.54 16.49 -31.33
N ARG A 671 1.04 17.61 -30.77
CA ARG A 671 2.09 18.41 -31.39
C ARG A 671 3.42 17.65 -31.46
N LEU A 672 3.82 17.01 -30.37
CA LEU A 672 5.07 16.23 -30.32
C LEU A 672 5.03 15.07 -31.31
N VAL A 673 3.89 14.40 -31.44
CA VAL A 673 3.72 13.33 -32.42
C VAL A 673 3.79 13.87 -33.85
N ARG A 674 3.17 15.02 -34.14
CA ARG A 674 3.28 15.67 -35.47
C ARG A 674 4.75 15.99 -35.80
N SER A 675 5.49 16.60 -34.88
CA SER A 675 6.91 16.90 -35.07
C SER A 675 7.78 15.65 -35.23
N ALA A 676 7.43 14.55 -34.57
CA ALA A 676 8.14 13.28 -34.76
C ALA A 676 7.84 12.64 -36.13
N LEU A 677 6.61 12.79 -36.63
CA LEU A 677 6.19 12.26 -37.94
C LEU A 677 6.85 12.98 -39.13
N GLU A 678 7.17 14.26 -38.99
CA GLU A 678 7.93 15.02 -40.01
C GLU A 678 9.30 14.39 -40.33
N THR A 679 9.81 13.52 -39.46
CA THR A 679 11.12 12.86 -39.63
C THR A 679 11.06 11.48 -40.26
N VAL A 680 9.87 10.92 -40.57
CA VAL A 680 9.72 9.54 -41.07
C VAL A 680 8.72 9.43 -42.23
N GLU A 681 9.11 8.78 -43.34
CA GLU A 681 8.27 8.56 -44.53
C GLU A 681 7.36 7.31 -44.38
N VAL A 682 6.19 7.40 -43.74
CA VAL A 682 5.29 6.24 -43.53
C VAL A 682 3.80 6.62 -43.36
N ASP A 683 2.93 5.60 -43.25
CA ASP A 683 1.50 5.70 -42.90
C ASP A 683 1.26 6.50 -41.61
N GLU A 684 0.93 7.78 -41.81
CA GLU A 684 0.82 8.81 -40.79
C GLU A 684 -0.18 8.46 -39.68
N GLN A 685 -1.31 7.82 -40.02
CA GLN A 685 -2.37 7.55 -39.04
C GLN A 685 -2.06 6.38 -38.10
N ARG A 686 -1.37 5.35 -38.58
CA ARG A 686 -0.96 4.22 -37.74
C ARG A 686 0.16 4.66 -36.79
N VAL A 687 1.19 5.31 -37.32
CA VAL A 687 2.36 5.75 -36.54
C VAL A 687 1.95 6.79 -35.49
N ARG A 688 1.06 7.73 -35.85
CA ARG A 688 0.50 8.70 -34.90
C ARG A 688 -0.11 8.03 -33.68
N ARG A 689 -0.98 7.04 -33.88
CA ARG A 689 -1.65 6.32 -32.79
C ARG A 689 -0.67 5.57 -31.90
N THR A 690 0.31 4.87 -32.49
CA THR A 690 1.28 4.11 -31.71
C THR A 690 2.22 5.02 -30.91
N LEU A 691 2.68 6.12 -31.50
CA LEU A 691 3.56 7.08 -30.80
C LEU A 691 2.83 7.82 -29.68
N SER A 692 1.57 8.22 -29.89
CA SER A 692 0.71 8.78 -28.82
C SER A 692 0.54 7.78 -27.67
N SER A 693 0.22 6.52 -27.98
CA SER A 693 0.07 5.46 -26.97
C SER A 693 1.38 5.24 -26.17
N PHE A 694 2.52 5.24 -26.87
CA PHE A 694 3.83 5.11 -26.25
C PHE A 694 4.16 6.26 -25.29
N LEU A 695 3.99 7.52 -25.73
CA LEU A 695 4.28 8.70 -24.91
C LEU A 695 3.36 8.77 -23.69
N ASN A 696 2.08 8.42 -23.85
CA ASN A 696 1.15 8.29 -22.75
C ASN A 696 1.62 7.22 -21.77
N ARG A 697 1.91 6.00 -22.24
CA ARG A 697 2.38 4.91 -21.38
C ARG A 697 3.62 5.30 -20.58
N ILE A 698 4.60 5.97 -21.19
CA ILE A 698 5.78 6.47 -20.46
C ILE A 698 5.38 7.44 -19.35
N TYR A 699 4.49 8.39 -19.63
CA TYR A 699 4.02 9.32 -18.60
C TYR A 699 3.34 8.57 -17.43
N TYR A 700 2.38 7.70 -17.72
CA TYR A 700 1.62 6.98 -16.70
C TYR A 700 2.48 5.99 -15.89
N ASP A 701 3.46 5.34 -16.52
CA ASP A 701 4.36 4.37 -15.87
C ASP A 701 5.44 5.05 -15.02
N LEU A 702 5.89 6.27 -15.38
CA LEU A 702 7.02 6.94 -14.73
C LEU A 702 6.61 8.01 -13.71
N ARG A 703 5.45 8.65 -13.88
CA ARG A 703 5.01 9.74 -13.00
C ARG A 703 4.97 9.30 -11.53
N ASN A 704 5.50 10.13 -10.66
CA ASN A 704 5.54 9.91 -9.22
C ASN A 704 5.71 11.25 -8.48
N TRP A 705 5.84 11.21 -7.16
CA TRP A 705 5.94 12.41 -6.31
C TRP A 705 7.19 13.27 -6.56
N GLY A 706 8.24 12.74 -7.19
CA GLY A 706 9.40 13.52 -7.60
C GLY A 706 10.30 13.99 -6.46
N GLN A 707 10.25 13.38 -5.27
CA GLN A 707 11.03 13.85 -4.11
C GLN A 707 12.39 13.15 -3.99
N THR A 708 12.42 11.82 -4.10
CA THR A 708 13.67 11.07 -4.00
C THR A 708 14.52 11.24 -5.25
N ASP A 709 15.83 11.00 -5.16
CA ASP A 709 16.72 11.10 -6.33
C ASP A 709 16.27 10.18 -7.49
N ARG A 710 15.80 8.98 -7.15
CA ARG A 710 15.26 8.02 -8.13
C ARG A 710 13.97 8.53 -8.76
N ASP A 711 13.08 9.08 -7.94
CA ASP A 711 11.79 9.65 -8.37
C ASP A 711 11.97 10.82 -9.32
N ARG A 712 12.90 11.74 -9.01
CA ARG A 712 13.30 12.83 -9.90
C ARG A 712 13.86 12.31 -11.22
N ALA A 713 14.67 11.25 -11.18
CA ALA A 713 15.24 10.66 -12.39
C ALA A 713 14.15 10.03 -13.27
N LEU A 714 13.16 9.37 -12.67
CA LEU A 714 12.00 8.79 -13.38
C LEU A 714 11.11 9.88 -14.01
N ASN A 715 10.76 10.91 -13.24
CA ASN A 715 9.94 12.02 -13.75
C ASN A 715 10.67 12.79 -14.86
N PHE A 716 11.97 13.05 -14.69
CA PHE A 716 12.76 13.71 -15.73
C PHE A 716 12.96 12.82 -16.97
N ALA A 717 13.03 11.50 -16.81
CA ALA A 717 13.06 10.59 -17.95
C ALA A 717 11.79 10.65 -18.79
N ALA A 718 10.62 10.85 -18.17
CA ALA A 718 9.39 11.11 -18.91
C ALA A 718 9.50 12.42 -19.71
N THR A 719 9.97 13.51 -19.10
CA THR A 719 10.24 14.78 -19.82
C THR A 719 11.19 14.58 -20.99
N ASN A 720 12.29 13.85 -20.79
CA ASN A 720 13.23 13.52 -21.86
C ASN A 720 12.59 12.69 -22.97
N ALA A 721 11.71 11.75 -22.64
CA ALA A 721 11.03 10.93 -23.64
C ALA A 721 10.14 11.78 -24.56
N PHE A 722 9.45 12.78 -23.99
CA PHE A 722 8.69 13.77 -24.75
C PHE A 722 9.59 14.65 -25.63
N GLN A 723 10.72 15.14 -25.08
CA GLN A 723 11.67 15.97 -25.84
C GLN A 723 12.40 15.19 -26.93
N ALA A 724 12.64 13.89 -26.74
CA ALA A 724 13.32 13.01 -27.67
C ALA A 724 12.34 12.13 -28.49
N ALA A 725 11.06 12.54 -28.61
CA ALA A 725 10.01 11.78 -29.31
C ALA A 725 10.45 11.26 -30.70
N SER A 726 11.16 12.09 -31.47
CA SER A 726 11.71 11.74 -32.79
C SER A 726 12.72 10.59 -32.75
N THR A 727 13.48 10.44 -31.67
CA THR A 727 14.45 9.34 -31.50
C THR A 727 13.76 7.98 -31.33
N PHE A 728 12.53 7.98 -30.81
CA PHE A 728 11.73 6.76 -30.64
C PHE A 728 10.85 6.45 -31.86
N ALA A 729 10.56 7.46 -32.68
CA ALA A 729 9.68 7.32 -33.83
C ALA A 729 10.12 6.17 -34.76
N GLU A 730 11.42 6.04 -35.03
CA GLU A 730 11.97 4.94 -35.85
C GLU A 730 11.69 3.55 -35.24
N ALA A 731 11.89 3.39 -33.92
CA ALA A 731 11.63 2.13 -33.23
C ALA A 731 10.15 1.77 -33.29
N VAL A 732 9.27 2.73 -33.02
CA VAL A 732 7.82 2.55 -33.04
C VAL A 732 7.32 2.25 -34.47
N VAL A 733 7.84 2.95 -35.48
CA VAL A 733 7.54 2.73 -36.90
C VAL A 733 7.92 1.32 -37.35
N THR A 734 9.05 0.81 -36.86
CA THR A 734 9.54 -0.52 -37.23
C THR A 734 8.83 -1.66 -36.50
N GLY A 735 7.74 -1.37 -35.78
CA GLY A 735 6.86 -2.34 -35.13
C GLY A 735 7.24 -2.67 -33.69
N TYR A 736 8.18 -1.95 -33.08
CA TYR A 736 8.53 -2.19 -31.68
C TYR A 736 7.56 -1.53 -30.71
N GLU A 737 7.27 -2.25 -29.63
CA GLU A 737 6.52 -1.74 -28.47
C GLU A 737 7.41 -1.70 -27.22
N LEU A 738 7.08 -0.81 -26.28
CA LEU A 738 7.78 -0.70 -25.01
C LEU A 738 7.49 -1.96 -24.14
N ASP A 739 8.56 -2.65 -23.74
CA ASP A 739 8.51 -3.82 -22.86
C ASP A 739 8.67 -3.38 -21.39
N THR A 740 9.85 -2.88 -21.05
CA THR A 740 10.27 -2.62 -19.67
C THR A 740 11.03 -1.31 -19.55
N ILE A 741 10.88 -0.68 -18.38
CA ILE A 741 11.63 0.51 -17.99
C ILE A 741 12.48 0.17 -16.76
N GLU A 742 13.80 0.28 -16.89
CA GLU A 742 14.75 0.00 -15.81
C GLU A 742 15.48 1.28 -15.40
N VAL A 743 15.55 1.54 -14.10
CA VAL A 743 16.26 2.69 -13.53
C VAL A 743 17.22 2.23 -12.46
N TYR A 744 18.49 2.55 -12.63
CA TYR A 744 19.56 2.19 -11.70
C TYR A 744 20.59 3.33 -11.61
N LYS A 745 21.32 3.37 -10.50
CA LYS A 745 22.36 4.38 -10.29
C LYS A 745 23.45 4.24 -11.37
N SER A 746 23.81 5.34 -12.02
CA SER A 746 24.82 5.29 -13.09
C SER A 746 26.22 5.15 -12.51
N ALA A 747 27.02 4.28 -13.11
CA ALA A 747 28.45 4.18 -12.82
C ALA A 747 29.27 5.29 -13.52
N TYR A 748 28.65 6.02 -14.47
CA TYR A 748 29.29 7.04 -15.29
C TYR A 748 28.90 8.44 -14.80
N CYS A 749 29.48 8.82 -13.65
CA CYS A 749 29.23 10.10 -13.01
C CYS A 749 30.53 10.72 -12.52
N ARG A 750 30.57 12.06 -12.48
CA ARG A 750 31.58 12.76 -11.67
C ARG A 750 31.28 12.50 -10.19
N TYR A 751 32.31 12.61 -9.35
CA TYR A 751 32.22 12.32 -7.92
C TYR A 751 31.10 13.13 -7.22
N ASP A 752 30.87 14.38 -7.64
CA ASP A 752 29.85 15.27 -7.06
C ASP A 752 28.47 15.22 -7.77
N SER A 753 28.30 14.33 -8.73
CA SER A 753 27.05 14.15 -9.48
C SER A 753 26.15 13.09 -8.83
N ASN A 754 24.87 13.14 -9.19
CA ASN A 754 23.87 12.18 -8.75
C ASN A 754 23.17 11.61 -9.98
N CYS A 755 23.87 10.78 -10.76
CA CYS A 755 23.31 10.28 -12.00
C CYS A 755 22.71 8.88 -11.93
N TRP A 756 21.70 8.70 -12.78
CA TRP A 756 20.86 7.54 -12.92
C TRP A 756 20.79 7.17 -14.40
N ASP A 757 20.99 5.90 -14.71
CA ASP A 757 20.74 5.39 -16.05
C ASP A 757 19.28 4.94 -16.11
N VAL A 758 18.56 5.41 -17.14
CA VAL A 758 17.19 4.98 -17.46
C VAL A 758 17.21 4.24 -18.78
N LYS A 759 16.88 2.95 -18.75
CA LYS A 759 16.82 2.07 -19.92
C LYS A 759 15.37 1.80 -20.29
N LEU A 760 15.01 2.11 -21.53
CA LEU A 760 13.76 1.73 -22.17
C LEU A 760 14.06 0.54 -23.09
N LYS A 761 13.49 -0.63 -22.79
CA LYS A 761 13.62 -1.83 -23.62
C LYS A 761 12.37 -1.98 -24.46
N PHE A 762 12.58 -2.23 -25.74
CA PHE A 762 11.52 -2.44 -26.71
C PHE A 762 11.63 -3.82 -27.31
N PHE A 763 10.49 -4.42 -27.64
CA PHE A 763 10.38 -5.72 -28.27
C PHE A 763 9.41 -5.67 -29.45
N ASP A 764 9.53 -6.62 -30.37
CA ASP A 764 8.60 -6.78 -31.48
C ASP A 764 7.54 -7.82 -31.10
N PRO A 765 6.26 -7.44 -30.96
CA PRO A 765 5.21 -8.37 -30.55
C PRO A 765 4.85 -9.37 -31.65
N GLU A 766 5.08 -9.03 -32.93
CA GLU A 766 4.80 -9.89 -34.07
C GLU A 766 5.94 -10.89 -34.32
N ASN A 767 7.17 -10.55 -33.93
CA ASN A 767 8.33 -11.42 -34.06
C ASN A 767 9.17 -11.52 -32.78
N LYS A 768 8.85 -12.51 -31.96
CA LYS A 768 9.56 -12.82 -30.70
C LYS A 768 11.01 -13.28 -30.87
N GLU A 769 11.51 -13.50 -32.09
CA GLU A 769 12.92 -13.82 -32.35
C GLU A 769 13.74 -12.57 -32.69
N ARG A 770 13.08 -11.44 -32.96
CA ARG A 770 13.75 -10.18 -33.26
C ARG A 770 14.44 -9.62 -32.02
N ALA A 771 15.68 -9.16 -32.20
CA ALA A 771 16.48 -8.55 -31.14
C ALA A 771 15.76 -7.35 -30.52
N ARG A 772 15.80 -7.24 -29.19
CA ARG A 772 15.24 -6.10 -28.46
C ARG A 772 16.01 -4.83 -28.78
N LYS A 773 15.31 -3.71 -28.92
CA LYS A 773 15.95 -2.39 -29.03
C LYS A 773 16.03 -1.79 -27.63
N ILE A 774 17.21 -1.36 -27.20
CA ILE A 774 17.41 -0.73 -25.89
C ILE A 774 17.83 0.71 -26.11
N ILE A 775 17.14 1.63 -25.45
CA ILE A 775 17.46 3.06 -25.43
C ILE A 775 17.81 3.45 -24.00
N ARG A 776 18.91 4.18 -23.81
CA ARG A 776 19.40 4.59 -22.49
C ARG A 776 19.67 6.08 -22.40
N PHE A 777 19.15 6.68 -21.34
CA PHE A 777 19.46 8.04 -20.86
C PHE A 777 20.35 7.93 -19.63
N THR A 778 21.29 8.85 -19.47
CA THR A 778 21.95 9.08 -18.18
C THR A 778 21.50 10.45 -17.69
N ILE A 779 20.91 10.52 -16.50
CA ILE A 779 20.28 11.73 -15.96
C ILE A 779 20.95 12.06 -14.64
N ASP A 780 21.52 13.25 -14.51
CA ASP A 780 22.02 13.79 -13.24
C ASP A 780 20.93 14.59 -12.54
N VAL A 781 20.52 14.14 -11.35
CA VAL A 781 19.48 14.78 -10.54
C VAL A 781 20.07 15.57 -9.36
N LYS A 782 21.38 15.87 -9.39
CA LYS A 782 22.06 16.55 -8.28
C LYS A 782 21.47 17.92 -7.96
N ASP A 783 21.03 18.64 -8.98
CA ASP A 783 20.48 19.99 -8.88
C ASP A 783 18.95 20.00 -9.03
N ILE A 784 18.33 21.16 -8.77
CA ILE A 784 16.88 21.38 -8.87
C ILE A 784 16.35 21.08 -10.28
N MET A 785 17.16 21.38 -11.29
CA MET A 785 16.90 21.09 -12.69
C MET A 785 17.77 19.90 -13.08
N PRO A 786 17.20 18.68 -13.25
CA PRO A 786 17.97 17.52 -13.68
C PRO A 786 18.52 17.71 -15.09
N VAL A 787 19.68 17.12 -15.39
CA VAL A 787 20.29 17.25 -16.73
C VAL A 787 20.53 15.88 -17.36
N THR A 788 20.35 15.79 -18.67
CA THR A 788 20.77 14.63 -19.45
C THR A 788 22.27 14.70 -19.72
N LEU A 789 23.00 13.64 -19.39
CA LEU A 789 24.44 13.53 -19.61
C LEU A 789 24.73 12.75 -20.90
N GLY A 790 25.31 13.46 -21.87
CA GLY A 790 25.68 12.89 -23.16
C GLY A 790 24.48 12.61 -24.07
N GLU A 791 24.76 11.97 -25.20
CA GLU A 791 23.72 11.59 -26.17
C GLU A 791 22.96 10.34 -25.74
N VAL A 792 21.69 10.28 -26.14
CA VAL A 792 20.84 9.10 -26.00
C VAL A 792 21.53 7.92 -26.68
N ARG A 793 21.76 6.83 -25.92
CA ARG A 793 22.41 5.62 -26.46
C ARG A 793 21.35 4.63 -26.89
N SER A 794 21.53 4.04 -28.06
CA SER A 794 20.59 3.07 -28.64
C SER A 794 21.35 1.89 -29.22
N TRP A 795 20.98 0.67 -28.86
CA TRP A 795 21.58 -0.56 -29.40
C TRP A 795 20.57 -1.71 -29.43
N SER A 796 20.88 -2.77 -30.16
CA SER A 796 20.07 -3.99 -30.17
C SER A 796 20.69 -5.05 -29.27
N ALA A 797 19.86 -5.78 -28.52
CA ALA A 797 20.26 -6.89 -27.66
C ALA A 797 19.49 -8.16 -28.02
N PRO A 798 20.12 -9.35 -28.04
CA PRO A 798 19.40 -10.60 -28.20
C PRO A 798 18.38 -10.80 -27.09
N ASN A 799 17.31 -11.54 -27.39
CA ASN A 799 16.23 -11.83 -26.44
C ASN A 799 16.69 -12.61 -25.22
#